data_AF-R5KS41-F1
#
_entry.id   AF-R5KS41-F1
#
_cell.length_a   1.000
_cell.length_b   1.000
_cell.length_c   1.000
_cell.angle_alpha   90.00
_cell.angle_beta   90.00
_cell.angle_gamma   90.00
#
_symmetry.space_group_name_H-M   'P 1'
#
loop_
_entity.id
_entity.type
_entity.pdbx_description
1 polymer ?
#
loop_
_entity_poly.entity_id
_entity_poly.type
_entity_poly.pdbx_seq_one_letter_code
_entity_poly.pdbx_strand_id
1 'polypeptide(L)'
;MKVELIALNNYKFPLHNNNKKAENNFIPKDQLNAIPAVYYMPINFGCCTAQDNRNYFDKVRNVHCPCCGVEMITDKEALIKEAENVKTASEFVEFLNKYKENIPKKFGNYSDFASNLLEARPELGIKDLLNISRAGANKKVEHRMQDAVEYVKACKENNDLSQKDKLLCDEFINQTNAFLEEDKKYPLGKYKKILQETLAKLETNNKWEIYSNAKNPVVEANIYKSVFNYDFERVINGEAPAYLVLKNLFDFSQAVETRMLQNLSEEKEEEYNTLLVCSKCSNSESNGIKKLLRAPDEIEKINYQTYIADMSREVLENRYSGSDKYPLYVNGLMKRVTKGNVDASKFLNESRFKTKIFYLNRNVIEFDPVNIDGIPCACCGKSTITHKKKVEIFEKIAEANNINEMDNIINDNNGIIREKYMPVINKFHSVVKNNPDITEDEVVKILREHTAGDIKNVMKNNLKIMHRLLKQKNLSSNDKNKINEYIAGVKNDFIDVNPKKIIDYKSYNDLISSTLKNMELKNRTEYINLVKIPVKNLLVVQTNLFPIADTAEKYKSELKVILQDIIKMSVATKDHVVARDKDGTNDLNNLIVLCKDCNQDKTNFDFKYWIHRHPEMKENLNNYARFITDKIHENVLSENYFAYLEELSDYINRITDGEIEIQYDV
;
A
#
# COMPACT_ATOMS: atom_id res chain seq x y z
N MET A 1 38.31 -43.48 -26.91
CA MET A 1 36.89 -43.73 -26.58
C MET A 1 36.13 -42.44 -26.80
N LYS A 2 35.19 -42.45 -27.74
CA LYS A 2 34.24 -41.37 -28.01
C LYS A 2 33.19 -41.33 -26.90
N VAL A 3 32.80 -40.15 -26.47
CA VAL A 3 31.50 -39.93 -25.82
C VAL A 3 30.82 -38.80 -26.58
N GLU A 4 29.70 -39.15 -27.21
CA GLU A 4 28.85 -38.29 -28.02
C GLU A 4 27.91 -37.44 -27.16
N LEU A 5 27.60 -36.26 -27.68
CA LEU A 5 26.48 -35.41 -27.28
C LEU A 5 25.15 -36.07 -27.66
N ILE A 6 24.18 -36.08 -26.74
CA ILE A 6 22.77 -36.33 -27.08
C ILE A 6 21.92 -35.14 -26.63
N ALA A 7 21.03 -34.76 -27.54
CA ALA A 7 20.28 -33.54 -27.63
C ALA A 7 19.09 -33.47 -26.66
N LEU A 8 18.80 -32.24 -26.24
CA LEU A 8 17.48 -31.78 -25.84
C LEU A 8 16.56 -31.81 -27.06
N ASN A 9 15.55 -32.67 -27.05
CA ASN A 9 14.22 -32.41 -27.60
C ASN A 9 13.30 -33.59 -27.31
N ASN A 10 12.13 -33.30 -26.71
CA ASN A 10 10.82 -33.96 -26.90
C ASN A 10 10.01 -33.90 -25.60
N TYR A 11 9.24 -32.83 -25.42
CA TYR A 11 8.01 -32.92 -24.63
C TYR A 11 6.82 -32.68 -25.57
N LYS A 12 6.23 -33.79 -26.02
CA LYS A 12 4.92 -33.86 -26.63
C LYS A 12 3.86 -33.75 -25.53
N PHE A 13 2.81 -32.97 -25.77
CA PHE A 13 1.57 -33.04 -25.00
C PHE A 13 0.94 -34.45 -25.10
N PRO A 14 0.47 -35.03 -24.00
CA PRO A 14 -0.62 -36.00 -24.04
C PRO A 14 -1.92 -35.33 -23.60
N LEU A 15 -2.88 -35.28 -24.51
CA LEU A 15 -4.30 -35.27 -24.18
C LEU A 15 -4.66 -36.65 -23.60
N HIS A 16 -5.23 -36.70 -22.40
CA HIS A 16 -6.30 -37.67 -22.13
C HIS A 16 -7.17 -37.32 -20.92
N ASN A 17 -8.46 -37.55 -21.15
CA ASN A 17 -9.61 -37.41 -20.27
C ASN A 17 -9.59 -38.30 -19.01
N ASN A 18 -10.17 -37.71 -17.96
CA ASN A 18 -11.11 -38.22 -16.94
C ASN A 18 -10.77 -39.36 -15.94
N ASN A 19 -11.18 -39.03 -14.70
CA ASN A 19 -11.62 -39.86 -13.58
C ASN A 19 -10.56 -40.44 -12.63
N LYS A 20 -10.43 -39.83 -11.44
CA LYS A 20 -10.94 -40.39 -10.17
C LYS A 20 -10.73 -39.42 -8.99
N LYS A 21 -11.69 -39.48 -8.06
CA LYS A 21 -11.80 -38.74 -6.79
C LYS A 21 -10.58 -38.91 -5.88
N ALA A 22 -10.18 -37.83 -5.20
CA ALA A 22 -9.72 -37.86 -3.81
C ALA A 22 -9.85 -36.45 -3.21
N GLU A 23 -10.42 -36.42 -2.01
CA GLU A 23 -10.64 -35.24 -1.17
C GLU A 23 -9.32 -34.61 -0.73
N ASN A 24 -9.26 -33.27 -0.64
CA ASN A 24 -8.71 -32.53 0.50
C ASN A 24 -8.72 -31.00 0.25
N ASN A 25 -9.46 -30.31 1.13
CA ASN A 25 -9.27 -28.93 1.60
C ASN A 25 -8.94 -27.84 0.57
N PHE A 26 -9.97 -27.41 -0.16
CA PHE A 26 -10.04 -26.06 -0.71
C PHE A 26 -10.49 -25.06 0.37
N ILE A 27 -9.61 -24.14 0.74
CA ILE A 27 -10.00 -22.87 1.36
C ILE A 27 -10.68 -22.04 0.26
N PRO A 28 -11.95 -21.61 0.41
CA PRO A 28 -12.65 -20.84 -0.62
C PRO A 28 -11.98 -19.49 -0.90
N LYS A 29 -11.83 -19.19 -2.18
CA LYS A 29 -11.23 -17.99 -2.79
C LYS A 29 -12.11 -16.72 -2.68
N ASP A 30 -13.00 -16.64 -1.69
CA ASP A 30 -14.08 -15.64 -1.65
C ASP A 30 -13.96 -14.59 -0.53
N GLN A 31 -12.74 -14.17 -0.18
CA GLN A 31 -12.52 -13.02 0.72
C GLN A 31 -11.50 -11.99 0.18
N LEU A 32 -11.62 -11.63 -1.09
CA LEU A 32 -10.90 -10.49 -1.68
C LEU A 32 -11.85 -9.57 -2.45
N ASN A 33 -13.00 -9.24 -1.86
CA ASN A 33 -13.90 -8.21 -2.40
C ASN A 33 -14.61 -7.48 -1.24
N ALA A 34 -13.88 -6.55 -0.61
CA ALA A 34 -14.43 -5.42 0.15
C ALA A 34 -13.30 -4.43 0.47
N ILE A 35 -12.70 -3.83 -0.56
CA ILE A 35 -12.02 -2.54 -0.41
C ILE A 35 -12.77 -1.57 -1.32
N PRO A 36 -13.48 -0.57 -0.80
CA PRO A 36 -14.11 0.45 -1.63
C PRO A 36 -13.04 1.11 -2.49
N ALA A 37 -13.22 1.03 -3.80
CA ALA A 37 -12.43 1.74 -4.79
C ALA A 37 -12.75 3.24 -4.71
N VAL A 38 -12.09 3.98 -3.81
CA VAL A 38 -11.92 5.45 -3.92
C VAL A 38 -10.58 5.84 -3.29
N TYR A 39 -9.51 5.72 -4.07
CA TYR A 39 -8.27 6.49 -3.88
C TYR A 39 -8.02 7.23 -5.19
N TYR A 40 -8.76 8.31 -5.41
CA TYR A 40 -8.35 9.40 -6.29
C TYR A 40 -7.83 10.53 -5.38
N MET A 41 -6.66 11.07 -5.75
CA MET A 41 -5.85 12.05 -5.00
C MET A 41 -6.61 13.34 -4.67
N PRO A 42 -6.26 14.04 -3.56
CA PRO A 42 -6.40 15.48 -3.50
C PRO A 42 -5.12 16.17 -4.00
N ILE A 43 -5.31 17.08 -4.95
CA ILE A 43 -4.43 18.19 -5.29
C ILE A 43 -4.19 19.03 -4.02
N ASN A 44 -2.94 19.42 -3.77
CA ASN A 44 -2.54 20.12 -2.54
C ASN A 44 -2.35 21.63 -2.81
N PHE A 45 -3.18 22.49 -2.21
CA PHE A 45 -3.03 23.95 -2.21
C PHE A 45 -2.51 24.48 -0.87
N GLY A 46 -1.41 25.26 -0.94
CA GLY A 46 -0.86 26.13 0.11
C GLY A 46 0.28 25.51 0.95
N CYS A 47 1.40 26.18 1.26
CA CYS A 47 1.99 27.43 0.76
C CYS A 47 3.49 27.40 1.13
N CYS A 48 4.26 28.25 0.47
CA CYS A 48 5.72 28.32 0.39
C CYS A 48 6.50 28.17 1.71
N THR A 49 7.49 27.29 1.71
CA THR A 49 8.83 27.65 2.22
C THR A 49 9.75 27.72 1.00
N ALA A 50 10.19 28.92 0.65
CA ALA A 50 11.39 29.06 -0.17
C ALA A 50 12.54 28.33 0.56
N GLN A 51 13.32 27.51 -0.14
CA GLN A 51 14.75 27.30 0.13
C GLN A 51 15.32 26.15 -0.70
N ASP A 52 16.26 26.55 -1.55
CA ASP A 52 17.52 25.88 -1.88
C ASP A 52 17.43 24.52 -2.58
N ASN A 53 18.47 24.22 -3.37
CA ASN A 53 18.71 22.91 -3.99
C ASN A 53 18.77 21.82 -2.91
N ARG A 54 17.61 21.33 -2.43
CA ARG A 54 17.53 20.25 -1.46
C ARG A 54 17.70 18.94 -2.20
N ASN A 55 18.83 18.28 -1.96
CA ASN A 55 19.01 16.90 -2.37
C ASN A 55 18.24 16.01 -1.38
N TYR A 56 17.11 15.45 -1.85
CA TYR A 56 16.20 14.68 -1.01
C TYR A 56 16.78 13.30 -0.61
N PHE A 57 17.80 12.84 -1.34
CA PHE A 57 18.31 11.47 -1.29
C PHE A 57 19.70 11.35 -0.63
N ASP A 58 20.29 12.46 -0.15
CA ASP A 58 21.65 12.51 0.41
C ASP A 58 21.97 11.42 1.44
N LYS A 59 21.00 11.05 2.28
CA LYS A 59 21.18 10.09 3.39
C LYS A 59 20.56 8.71 3.10
N VAL A 60 19.92 8.56 1.93
CA VAL A 60 19.27 7.33 1.51
C VAL A 60 20.34 6.27 1.22
N ARG A 61 20.10 5.02 1.63
CA ARG A 61 21.03 3.92 1.41
C ARG A 61 20.31 2.60 1.18
N ASN A 62 21.03 1.64 0.59
CA ASN A 62 20.55 0.27 0.33
C ASN A 62 19.25 0.23 -0.49
N VAL A 63 19.15 1.08 -1.51
CA VAL A 63 17.97 1.19 -2.38
C VAL A 63 18.26 0.56 -3.72
N HIS A 64 17.38 -0.31 -4.20
CA HIS A 64 17.52 -0.97 -5.49
C HIS A 64 17.03 -0.09 -6.63
N CYS A 65 17.74 -0.10 -7.76
CA CYS A 65 17.33 0.64 -8.95
C CYS A 65 15.97 0.11 -9.46
N PRO A 66 14.96 0.98 -9.66
CA PRO A 66 13.62 0.55 -10.08
C PRO A 66 13.58 -0.03 -11.50
N CYS A 67 14.63 0.18 -12.30
CA CYS A 67 14.72 -0.31 -13.66
C CYS A 67 15.42 -1.69 -13.74
N CYS A 68 16.58 -1.85 -13.10
CA CYS A 68 17.39 -3.07 -13.27
C CYS A 68 17.58 -3.90 -11.99
N GLY A 69 17.11 -3.40 -10.84
CA GLY A 69 17.15 -4.11 -9.57
C GLY A 69 18.54 -4.26 -8.94
N VAL A 70 19.56 -3.54 -9.43
CA VAL A 70 20.87 -3.50 -8.75
C VAL A 70 20.77 -2.62 -7.49
N GLU A 71 21.38 -3.03 -6.39
CA GLU A 71 21.47 -2.18 -5.20
C GLU A 71 22.40 -0.99 -5.51
N MET A 72 21.87 0.23 -5.35
CA MET A 72 22.58 1.43 -5.77
C MET A 72 23.55 1.93 -4.71
N ILE A 73 24.66 2.50 -5.16
CA ILE A 73 25.66 3.13 -4.30
C ILE A 73 25.33 4.62 -4.21
N THR A 74 24.94 5.06 -3.02
CA THR A 74 24.61 6.46 -2.72
C THR A 74 25.82 7.22 -2.18
N ASP A 75 26.71 6.57 -1.42
CA ASP A 75 27.98 7.15 -0.96
C ASP A 75 29.15 6.72 -1.85
N LYS A 76 29.36 7.48 -2.94
CA LYS A 76 30.46 7.23 -3.87
C LYS A 76 31.83 7.48 -3.26
N GLU A 77 31.95 8.45 -2.35
CA GLU A 77 33.23 8.86 -1.79
C GLU A 77 33.80 7.79 -0.85
N ALA A 78 32.95 7.17 -0.03
CA ALA A 78 33.36 6.06 0.84
C ALA A 78 33.83 4.86 0.01
N LEU A 79 33.10 4.50 -1.05
CA LEU A 79 33.48 3.40 -1.93
C LEU A 79 34.83 3.66 -2.63
N ILE A 80 35.04 4.87 -3.15
CA ILE A 80 36.31 5.26 -3.79
C ILE A 80 37.48 5.11 -2.82
N LYS A 81 37.36 5.64 -1.60
CA LYS A 81 38.41 5.53 -0.59
C LYS A 81 38.73 4.09 -0.23
N GLU A 82 37.72 3.22 -0.15
CA GLU A 82 37.96 1.80 0.12
C GLU A 82 38.62 1.09 -1.08
N ALA A 83 38.18 1.38 -2.31
CA ALA A 83 38.74 0.81 -3.52
C ALA A 83 40.20 1.23 -3.78
N GLU A 84 40.59 2.46 -3.39
CA GLU A 84 41.98 2.95 -3.45
C GLU A 84 42.94 2.17 -2.54
N ASN A 85 42.42 1.57 -1.46
CA ASN A 85 43.22 0.82 -0.50
C ASN A 85 43.46 -0.64 -0.90
N VAL A 86 42.82 -1.13 -1.98
CA VAL A 86 42.97 -2.51 -2.48
C VAL A 86 44.32 -2.68 -3.17
N LYS A 87 45.20 -3.52 -2.61
CA LYS A 87 46.58 -3.73 -3.09
C LYS A 87 46.87 -5.16 -3.51
N THR A 88 46.15 -6.14 -2.98
CA THR A 88 46.37 -7.57 -3.25
C THR A 88 45.19 -8.23 -3.97
N ALA A 89 45.43 -9.39 -4.60
CA ALA A 89 44.37 -10.15 -5.27
C ALA A 89 43.29 -10.62 -4.27
N SER A 90 43.69 -10.99 -3.06
CA SER A 90 42.78 -11.37 -1.97
C SER A 90 41.88 -10.20 -1.54
N GLU A 91 42.47 -9.04 -1.26
CA GLU A 91 41.71 -7.82 -0.93
C GLU A 91 40.74 -7.43 -2.06
N PHE A 92 41.13 -7.63 -3.32
CA PHE A 92 40.27 -7.36 -4.47
C PHE A 92 39.05 -8.29 -4.51
N VAL A 93 39.24 -9.59 -4.27
CA VAL A 93 38.15 -10.57 -4.19
C VAL A 93 37.25 -10.31 -2.98
N GLU A 94 37.83 -10.00 -1.82
CA GLU A 94 37.08 -9.60 -0.63
C GLU A 94 36.21 -8.37 -0.89
N PHE A 95 36.75 -7.35 -1.58
CA PHE A 95 35.99 -6.17 -1.98
C PHE A 95 34.82 -6.52 -2.89
N LEU A 96 35.05 -7.33 -3.94
CA LEU A 96 33.98 -7.75 -4.85
C LEU A 96 32.88 -8.54 -4.14
N ASN A 97 33.24 -9.40 -3.19
CA ASN A 97 32.30 -10.18 -2.42
C ASN A 97 31.51 -9.31 -1.43
N LYS A 98 32.17 -8.33 -0.80
CA LYS A 98 31.52 -7.36 0.11
C LYS A 98 30.43 -6.55 -0.60
N TYR A 99 30.69 -6.13 -1.84
CA TYR A 99 29.77 -5.28 -2.63
C TYR A 99 29.04 -6.05 -3.73
N LYS A 100 28.87 -7.38 -3.59
CA LYS A 100 28.32 -8.25 -4.65
C LYS A 100 26.93 -7.83 -5.12
N GLU A 101 26.07 -7.38 -4.21
CA GLU A 101 24.71 -6.90 -4.53
C GLU A 101 24.70 -5.58 -5.31
N ASN A 102 25.76 -4.78 -5.19
CA ASN A 102 25.95 -3.55 -5.96
C ASN A 102 26.55 -3.80 -7.36
N ILE A 103 26.96 -5.03 -7.68
CA ILE A 103 27.48 -5.39 -9.00
C ILE A 103 26.29 -5.65 -9.95
N PRO A 104 26.16 -4.93 -11.07
CA PRO A 104 25.11 -5.20 -12.04
C PRO A 104 25.09 -6.67 -12.48
N LYS A 105 23.90 -7.29 -12.58
CA LYS A 105 23.72 -8.73 -12.91
C LYS A 105 24.55 -9.23 -14.10
N LYS A 106 24.71 -8.41 -15.15
CA LYS A 106 25.55 -8.72 -16.33
C LYS A 106 27.04 -8.95 -16.02
N PHE A 107 27.49 -8.51 -14.84
CA PHE A 107 28.83 -8.70 -14.29
C PHE A 107 28.83 -9.63 -13.07
N GLY A 108 27.67 -10.16 -12.64
CA GLY A 108 27.53 -10.88 -11.37
C GLY A 108 28.44 -12.10 -11.22
N ASN A 109 28.76 -12.77 -12.34
CA ASN A 109 29.66 -13.93 -12.34
C ASN A 109 31.14 -13.55 -12.18
N TYR A 110 31.49 -12.25 -12.22
CA TYR A 110 32.89 -11.83 -12.14
C TYR A 110 33.49 -12.05 -10.74
N SER A 111 32.71 -11.80 -9.68
CA SER A 111 33.16 -12.07 -8.30
C SER A 111 33.51 -13.55 -8.11
N ASP A 112 32.62 -14.43 -8.59
CA ASP A 112 32.82 -15.88 -8.50
C ASP A 112 33.98 -16.34 -9.38
N PHE A 113 34.13 -15.77 -10.59
CA PHE A 113 35.29 -16.04 -11.46
C PHE A 113 36.61 -15.66 -10.78
N ALA A 114 36.70 -14.44 -10.22
CA ALA A 114 37.91 -13.97 -9.54
C ALA A 114 38.22 -14.82 -8.31
N SER A 115 37.21 -15.18 -7.52
CA SER A 115 37.35 -16.06 -6.35
C SER A 115 37.88 -17.43 -6.75
N ASN A 116 37.22 -18.11 -7.70
CA ASN A 116 37.62 -19.45 -8.16
C ASN A 116 39.02 -19.45 -8.78
N LEU A 117 39.40 -18.39 -9.50
CA LEU A 117 40.71 -18.29 -10.10
C LEU A 117 41.81 -18.13 -9.04
N LEU A 118 41.55 -17.34 -7.99
CA LEU A 118 42.48 -17.16 -6.88
C LEU A 118 42.57 -18.41 -5.99
N GLU A 119 41.46 -19.13 -5.80
CA GLU A 119 41.48 -20.43 -5.12
C GLU A 119 42.32 -21.48 -5.87
N ALA A 120 42.16 -21.54 -7.20
CA ALA A 120 42.92 -22.45 -8.04
C ALA A 120 44.41 -22.04 -8.17
N ARG A 121 44.71 -20.75 -8.01
CA ARG A 121 46.03 -20.17 -8.16
C ARG A 121 46.30 -19.07 -7.12
N PRO A 122 46.54 -19.46 -5.85
CA PRO A 122 46.72 -18.50 -4.74
C PRO A 122 47.96 -17.60 -4.89
N GLU A 123 48.91 -18.02 -5.74
CA GLU A 123 50.14 -17.27 -6.02
C GLU A 123 49.93 -16.05 -6.92
N LEU A 124 48.74 -15.87 -7.51
CA LEU A 124 48.48 -14.79 -8.46
C LEU A 124 48.54 -13.42 -7.77
N GLY A 125 49.43 -12.56 -8.28
CA GLY A 125 49.41 -11.14 -7.98
C GLY A 125 48.18 -10.45 -8.59
N ILE A 126 47.79 -9.32 -8.01
CA ILE A 126 46.63 -8.53 -8.48
C ILE A 126 46.74 -8.15 -9.96
N LYS A 127 47.96 -7.85 -10.44
CA LYS A 127 48.23 -7.53 -11.84
C LYS A 127 47.93 -8.70 -12.77
N ASP A 128 48.28 -9.91 -12.38
CA ASP A 128 48.08 -11.11 -13.20
C ASP A 128 46.61 -11.50 -13.25
N LEU A 129 45.91 -11.41 -12.11
CA LEU A 129 44.46 -11.60 -12.03
C LEU A 129 43.72 -10.66 -13.01
N LEU A 130 44.06 -9.38 -13.00
CA LEU A 130 43.43 -8.38 -13.87
C LEU A 130 43.80 -8.58 -15.35
N ASN A 131 45.04 -9.01 -15.66
CA ASN A 131 45.44 -9.34 -17.03
C ASN A 131 44.68 -10.55 -17.58
N ILE A 132 44.51 -11.60 -16.78
CA ILE A 132 43.69 -12.77 -17.14
C ILE A 132 42.24 -12.35 -17.38
N SER A 133 41.69 -11.52 -16.50
CA SER A 133 40.33 -10.98 -16.62
C SER A 133 40.15 -10.17 -17.92
N ARG A 134 41.10 -9.28 -18.23
CA ARG A 134 41.10 -8.47 -19.47
C ARG A 134 41.19 -9.33 -20.73
N ALA A 135 42.06 -10.34 -20.73
CA ALA A 135 42.19 -11.28 -21.84
C ALA A 135 40.90 -12.08 -22.04
N GLY A 136 40.29 -12.56 -20.95
CA GLY A 136 38.99 -13.24 -20.98
C GLY A 136 37.86 -12.35 -21.53
N ALA A 137 37.84 -11.07 -21.14
CA ALA A 137 36.87 -10.12 -21.65
C ALA A 137 37.00 -9.87 -23.17
N ASN A 138 38.23 -9.81 -23.70
CA ASN A 138 38.48 -9.72 -25.15
C ASN A 138 37.97 -10.97 -25.89
N LYS A 139 38.30 -12.17 -25.39
CA LYS A 139 37.84 -13.45 -25.96
C LYS A 139 36.32 -13.59 -25.92
N LYS A 140 35.65 -12.99 -24.93
CA LYS A 140 34.18 -12.97 -24.83
C LYS A 140 33.56 -12.17 -25.97
N VAL A 141 34.15 -11.03 -26.37
CA VAL A 141 33.69 -10.24 -27.52
C VAL A 141 33.85 -11.03 -28.81
N GLU A 142 35.00 -11.66 -28.99
CA GLU A 142 35.31 -12.52 -30.14
C GLU A 142 34.27 -13.64 -30.28
N HIS A 143 34.02 -14.41 -29.21
CA HIS A 143 32.99 -15.46 -29.20
C HIS A 143 31.60 -14.92 -29.54
N ARG A 144 31.19 -13.76 -28.99
CA ARG A 144 29.86 -13.21 -29.30
C ARG A 144 29.72 -12.75 -30.75
N MET A 145 30.80 -12.30 -31.38
CA MET A 145 30.81 -11.98 -32.80
C MET A 145 30.73 -13.26 -33.65
N GLN A 146 31.41 -14.33 -33.24
CA GLN A 146 31.28 -15.66 -33.87
C GLN A 146 29.86 -16.23 -33.72
N ASP A 147 29.27 -16.14 -32.52
CA ASP A 147 27.87 -16.53 -32.28
C ASP A 147 26.92 -15.76 -33.20
N ALA A 148 27.16 -14.45 -33.38
CA ALA A 148 26.36 -13.62 -34.29
C ALA A 148 26.50 -14.06 -35.75
N VAL A 149 27.70 -14.43 -36.19
CA VAL A 149 27.96 -14.99 -37.52
C VAL A 149 27.21 -16.31 -37.71
N GLU A 150 27.32 -17.24 -36.78
CA GLU A 150 26.63 -18.53 -36.82
C GLU A 150 25.09 -18.36 -36.81
N TYR A 151 24.59 -17.44 -35.98
CA TYR A 151 23.17 -17.09 -35.97
C TYR A 151 22.69 -16.55 -37.33
N VAL A 152 23.42 -15.62 -37.94
CA VAL A 152 23.05 -15.07 -39.25
C VAL A 152 23.14 -16.12 -40.37
N LYS A 153 24.14 -17.02 -40.33
CA LYS A 153 24.18 -18.19 -41.24
C LYS A 153 22.93 -19.04 -41.10
N ALA A 154 22.54 -19.40 -39.88
CA ALA A 154 21.33 -20.18 -39.63
C ALA A 154 20.06 -19.44 -40.10
N CYS A 155 19.98 -18.12 -39.91
CA CYS A 155 18.86 -17.32 -40.44
C CYS A 155 18.82 -17.30 -41.97
N LYS A 156 19.98 -17.27 -42.64
CA LYS A 156 20.09 -17.32 -44.11
C LYS A 156 19.59 -18.66 -44.67
N GLU A 157 19.83 -19.76 -43.95
CA GLU A 157 19.48 -21.12 -44.36
C GLU A 157 18.01 -21.49 -44.05
N ASN A 158 17.47 -21.00 -42.93
CA ASN A 158 16.15 -21.41 -42.43
C ASN A 158 14.99 -20.45 -42.79
N ASN A 159 15.26 -19.29 -43.39
CA ASN A 159 14.21 -18.33 -43.79
C ASN A 159 14.10 -18.21 -45.32
N ASP A 160 12.89 -17.93 -45.82
CA ASP A 160 12.61 -17.49 -47.20
C ASP A 160 13.08 -16.03 -47.41
N LEU A 161 14.38 -15.79 -47.24
CA LEU A 161 14.99 -14.49 -47.55
C LEU A 161 15.08 -14.31 -49.07
N SER A 162 14.86 -13.08 -49.52
CA SER A 162 15.11 -12.67 -50.90
C SER A 162 16.59 -12.87 -51.25
N GLN A 163 16.91 -12.99 -52.54
CA GLN A 163 18.31 -13.10 -52.98
C GLN A 163 19.15 -11.89 -52.55
N LYS A 164 18.54 -10.69 -52.50
CA LYS A 164 19.17 -9.47 -52.02
C LYS A 164 19.50 -9.55 -50.52
N ASP A 165 18.57 -10.05 -49.71
CA ASP A 165 18.78 -10.22 -48.27
C ASP A 165 19.84 -11.30 -47.98
N LYS A 166 19.86 -12.38 -48.76
CA LYS A 166 20.91 -13.42 -48.66
C LYS A 166 22.31 -12.86 -48.93
N LEU A 167 22.45 -11.97 -49.93
CA LEU A 167 23.71 -11.28 -50.21
C LEU A 167 24.15 -10.36 -49.06
N LEU A 168 23.21 -9.63 -48.44
CA LEU A 168 23.51 -8.79 -47.27
C LEU A 168 23.93 -9.62 -46.04
N CYS A 169 23.33 -10.81 -45.85
CA CYS A 169 23.78 -11.75 -44.82
C CYS A 169 25.20 -12.27 -45.09
N ASP A 170 25.52 -12.62 -46.34
CA ASP A 170 26.88 -13.03 -46.73
C ASP A 170 27.91 -11.91 -46.54
N GLU A 171 27.54 -10.69 -46.88
CA GLU A 171 28.36 -9.50 -46.65
C GLU A 171 28.61 -9.28 -45.16
N PHE A 172 27.59 -9.42 -44.30
CA PHE A 172 27.76 -9.38 -42.85
C PHE A 172 28.74 -10.44 -42.35
N ILE A 173 28.57 -11.69 -42.77
CA ILE A 173 29.42 -12.82 -42.36
C ILE A 173 30.88 -12.56 -42.76
N ASN A 174 31.11 -12.17 -44.02
CA ASN A 174 32.45 -11.94 -44.54
C ASN A 174 33.14 -10.76 -43.87
N GLN A 175 32.45 -9.62 -43.73
CA GLN A 175 33.02 -8.44 -43.07
C GLN A 175 33.29 -8.69 -41.59
N THR A 176 32.44 -9.46 -40.89
CA THR A 176 32.64 -9.78 -39.48
C THR A 176 33.82 -10.74 -39.30
N ASN A 177 33.96 -11.76 -40.14
CA ASN A 177 35.10 -12.68 -40.10
C ASN A 177 36.43 -11.96 -40.42
N ALA A 178 36.46 -11.12 -41.46
CA ALA A 178 37.62 -10.30 -41.75
C ALA A 178 37.98 -9.37 -40.58
N PHE A 179 36.97 -8.77 -39.94
CA PHE A 179 37.19 -7.95 -38.77
C PHE A 179 37.76 -8.73 -37.57
N LEU A 180 37.32 -9.98 -37.37
CA LEU A 180 37.86 -10.86 -36.33
C LEU A 180 39.35 -11.19 -36.54
N GLU A 181 39.79 -11.29 -37.80
CA GLU A 181 41.19 -11.55 -38.18
C GLU A 181 42.08 -10.30 -38.09
N GLU A 182 41.57 -9.13 -38.46
CA GLU A 182 42.35 -7.88 -38.58
C GLU A 182 42.67 -7.20 -37.24
N ASP A 183 41.72 -7.16 -36.29
CA ASP A 183 41.84 -6.28 -35.11
C ASP A 183 41.49 -6.98 -33.79
N LYS A 184 42.52 -7.36 -33.04
CA LYS A 184 42.39 -7.97 -31.70
C LYS A 184 41.80 -7.05 -30.63
N LYS A 185 41.65 -5.74 -30.91
CA LYS A 185 41.03 -4.77 -30.00
C LYS A 185 39.52 -4.62 -30.25
N TYR A 186 38.96 -5.17 -31.32
CA TYR A 186 37.51 -5.23 -31.59
C TYR A 186 36.73 -3.92 -31.28
N PRO A 187 37.07 -2.77 -31.88
CA PRO A 187 36.38 -1.51 -31.66
C PRO A 187 34.90 -1.58 -32.04
N LEU A 188 34.00 -1.17 -31.13
CA LEU A 188 32.55 -1.25 -31.34
C LEU A 188 32.09 -0.46 -32.57
N GLY A 189 32.76 0.65 -32.87
CA GLY A 189 32.42 1.52 -34.00
C GLY A 189 32.50 0.79 -35.34
N LYS A 190 33.54 -0.04 -35.53
CA LYS A 190 33.70 -0.82 -36.76
C LYS A 190 32.62 -1.90 -36.88
N TYR A 191 32.30 -2.60 -35.79
CA TYR A 191 31.18 -3.57 -35.79
C TYR A 191 29.81 -2.93 -36.03
N LYS A 192 29.54 -1.77 -35.41
CA LYS A 192 28.30 -0.99 -35.67
C LYS A 192 28.18 -0.60 -37.13
N LYS A 193 29.29 -0.22 -37.78
CA LYS A 193 29.33 0.12 -39.20
C LYS A 193 28.98 -1.10 -40.06
N ILE A 194 29.57 -2.26 -39.79
CA ILE A 194 29.24 -3.53 -40.47
C ILE A 194 27.73 -3.81 -40.36
N LEU A 195 27.17 -3.77 -39.14
CA LEU A 195 25.73 -3.97 -38.91
C LEU A 195 24.84 -2.98 -39.70
N GLN A 196 25.23 -1.70 -39.76
CA GLN A 196 24.50 -0.65 -40.47
C GLN A 196 24.57 -0.80 -42.00
N GLU A 197 25.71 -1.24 -42.51
CA GLU A 197 25.94 -1.41 -43.94
C GLU A 197 25.30 -2.70 -44.49
N THR A 198 25.00 -3.67 -43.61
CA THR A 198 24.50 -5.00 -43.98
C THR A 198 23.10 -5.28 -43.39
N LEU A 199 23.00 -5.81 -42.17
CA LEU A 199 21.76 -6.30 -41.57
C LEU A 199 20.69 -5.20 -41.41
N ALA A 200 21.09 -3.94 -41.19
CA ALA A 200 20.16 -2.81 -41.14
C ALA A 200 19.54 -2.44 -42.50
N LYS A 201 20.00 -3.04 -43.60
CA LYS A 201 19.45 -2.85 -44.95
C LYS A 201 18.58 -4.01 -45.43
N LEU A 202 18.42 -5.07 -44.63
CA LEU A 202 17.51 -6.16 -44.98
C LEU A 202 16.09 -5.63 -45.20
N GLU A 203 15.37 -6.30 -46.10
CA GLU A 203 13.98 -5.98 -46.46
C GLU A 203 12.98 -6.96 -45.84
N THR A 204 13.44 -8.10 -45.34
CA THR A 204 12.62 -9.07 -44.61
C THR A 204 11.91 -8.49 -43.39
N ASN A 205 10.70 -8.99 -43.12
CA ASN A 205 9.91 -8.63 -41.95
C ASN A 205 10.63 -8.94 -40.62
N ASN A 206 11.53 -9.94 -40.61
CA ASN A 206 12.30 -10.35 -39.42
C ASN A 206 13.61 -9.55 -39.24
N LYS A 207 13.84 -8.50 -40.05
CA LYS A 207 15.07 -7.69 -40.04
C LYS A 207 15.52 -7.28 -38.64
N TRP A 208 14.61 -6.73 -37.85
CA TRP A 208 14.95 -6.16 -36.54
C TRP A 208 15.28 -7.23 -35.50
N GLU A 209 14.69 -8.42 -35.63
CA GLU A 209 15.05 -9.57 -34.83
C GLU A 209 16.47 -10.03 -35.16
N ILE A 210 16.75 -10.24 -36.46
CA ILE A 210 18.08 -10.66 -36.94
C ILE A 210 19.16 -9.65 -36.51
N TYR A 211 18.90 -8.36 -36.74
CA TYR A 211 19.78 -7.27 -36.36
C TYR A 211 20.01 -7.21 -34.84
N SER A 212 18.96 -7.35 -34.04
CA SER A 212 19.06 -7.25 -32.57
C SER A 212 19.80 -8.44 -31.97
N ASN A 213 19.56 -9.65 -32.48
CA ASN A 213 20.22 -10.87 -32.02
C ASN A 213 21.72 -10.89 -32.39
N ALA A 214 22.11 -10.32 -33.54
CA ALA A 214 23.52 -10.13 -33.89
C ALA A 214 24.19 -8.97 -33.11
N LYS A 215 23.43 -7.93 -32.73
CA LYS A 215 23.97 -6.72 -32.09
C LYS A 215 24.11 -6.86 -30.57
N ASN A 216 23.03 -7.22 -29.87
CA ASN A 216 22.91 -7.05 -28.42
C ASN A 216 23.96 -7.86 -27.64
N PRO A 217 24.21 -9.15 -27.94
CA PRO A 217 25.23 -9.94 -27.21
C PRO A 217 26.65 -9.36 -27.34
N VAL A 218 27.00 -8.85 -28.52
CA VAL A 218 28.32 -8.24 -28.77
C VAL A 218 28.46 -6.91 -28.03
N VAL A 219 27.41 -6.08 -28.04
CA VAL A 219 27.38 -4.82 -27.28
C VAL A 219 27.54 -5.09 -25.79
N GLU A 220 26.83 -6.09 -25.24
CA GLU A 220 26.96 -6.50 -23.83
C GLU A 220 28.36 -7.00 -23.48
N ALA A 221 28.95 -7.85 -24.33
CA ALA A 221 30.32 -8.32 -24.15
C ALA A 221 31.33 -7.16 -24.19
N ASN A 222 31.10 -6.15 -25.03
CA ASN A 222 31.99 -5.00 -25.08
C ASN A 222 31.84 -4.06 -23.88
N ILE A 223 30.63 -3.93 -23.34
CA ILE A 223 30.41 -3.23 -22.05
C ILE A 223 31.10 -3.98 -20.90
N TYR A 224 31.11 -5.31 -20.92
CA TYR A 224 31.90 -6.11 -19.98
C TYR A 224 33.40 -5.83 -20.13
N LYS A 225 33.89 -5.79 -21.36
CA LYS A 225 35.29 -5.44 -21.67
C LYS A 225 35.66 -4.03 -21.23
N SER A 226 34.76 -3.04 -21.30
CA SER A 226 35.09 -1.67 -20.93
C SER A 226 35.45 -1.50 -19.45
N VAL A 227 34.99 -2.40 -18.57
CA VAL A 227 35.38 -2.43 -17.15
C VAL A 227 36.91 -2.57 -17.00
N PHE A 228 37.54 -3.34 -17.89
CA PHE A 228 38.98 -3.61 -17.91
C PHE A 228 39.76 -2.70 -18.86
N ASN A 229 39.13 -1.66 -19.41
CA ASN A 229 39.76 -0.78 -20.37
C ASN A 229 40.47 0.38 -19.67
N TYR A 230 41.68 0.10 -19.22
CA TYR A 230 42.61 1.09 -18.68
C TYR A 230 44.00 0.89 -19.31
N ASP A 231 44.76 1.98 -19.36
CA ASP A 231 46.10 1.99 -19.92
C ASP A 231 47.11 1.68 -18.81
N PHE A 232 47.81 0.54 -18.94
CA PHE A 232 48.82 0.10 -17.96
C PHE A 232 50.05 1.02 -17.94
N GLU A 233 50.34 1.72 -19.05
CA GLU A 233 51.52 2.58 -19.18
C GLU A 233 51.23 4.04 -18.75
N ARG A 234 49.96 4.47 -18.77
CA ARG A 234 49.52 5.79 -18.29
C ARG A 234 49.08 5.82 -16.82
N VAL A 235 49.43 4.81 -16.02
CA VAL A 235 49.29 4.80 -14.54
C VAL A 235 50.29 5.81 -13.89
N ILE A 236 50.50 6.95 -14.55
CA ILE A 236 51.47 8.00 -14.24
C ILE A 236 50.90 8.98 -13.21
N ASN A 237 49.61 8.91 -12.89
CA ASN A 237 48.97 9.70 -11.83
C ASN A 237 48.83 8.96 -10.49
N GLY A 238 49.44 7.78 -10.31
CA GLY A 238 49.49 7.08 -9.02
C GLY A 238 48.30 6.19 -8.64
N GLU A 239 47.29 6.03 -9.51
CA GLU A 239 46.11 5.17 -9.24
C GLU A 239 46.36 3.68 -9.56
N ALA A 240 46.08 2.77 -8.63
CA ALA A 240 46.29 1.33 -8.84
C ALA A 240 45.34 0.73 -9.91
N PRO A 241 45.79 -0.20 -10.78
CA PRO A 241 44.95 -0.87 -11.78
C PRO A 241 43.66 -1.50 -11.23
N ALA A 242 43.70 -1.97 -9.98
CA ALA A 242 42.57 -2.54 -9.28
C ALA A 242 41.48 -1.51 -8.98
N TYR A 243 41.87 -0.33 -8.49
CA TYR A 243 40.95 0.78 -8.25
C TYR A 243 40.20 1.16 -9.54
N LEU A 244 40.90 1.27 -10.67
CA LEU A 244 40.26 1.61 -11.95
C LEU A 244 39.21 0.58 -12.38
N VAL A 245 39.49 -0.71 -12.17
CA VAL A 245 38.52 -1.79 -12.47
C VAL A 245 37.31 -1.72 -11.55
N LEU A 246 37.53 -1.54 -10.24
CA LEU A 246 36.45 -1.41 -9.27
C LEU A 246 35.59 -0.17 -9.58
N LYS A 247 36.22 0.99 -9.80
CA LYS A 247 35.56 2.23 -10.21
C LYS A 247 34.69 2.02 -11.44
N ASN A 248 35.26 1.45 -12.52
CA ASN A 248 34.51 1.19 -13.75
C ASN A 248 33.35 0.20 -13.54
N LEU A 249 33.50 -0.77 -12.63
CA LEU A 249 32.46 -1.77 -12.35
C LEU A 249 31.28 -1.15 -11.59
N PHE A 250 31.57 -0.35 -10.56
CA PHE A 250 30.58 0.25 -9.66
C PHE A 250 30.02 1.59 -10.15
N ASP A 251 30.67 2.25 -11.12
CA ASP A 251 30.11 3.41 -11.79
C ASP A 251 28.74 3.10 -12.42
N PHE A 252 28.45 1.84 -12.76
CA PHE A 252 27.14 1.40 -13.28
C PHE A 252 26.01 1.32 -12.24
N SER A 253 26.35 1.24 -10.94
CA SER A 253 25.38 1.17 -9.84
C SER A 253 25.31 2.46 -9.01
N GLN A 254 26.11 3.48 -9.34
CA GLN A 254 26.01 4.79 -8.72
C GLN A 254 24.58 5.33 -8.82
N ALA A 255 24.04 5.77 -7.69
CA ALA A 255 22.73 6.39 -7.61
C ALA A 255 22.72 7.77 -8.27
N VAL A 256 21.69 8.05 -9.07
CA VAL A 256 21.48 9.31 -9.78
C VAL A 256 20.01 9.70 -9.68
N GLU A 257 19.76 10.93 -9.25
CA GLU A 257 18.42 11.51 -9.31
C GLU A 257 17.98 11.70 -10.75
N THR A 258 16.82 11.12 -11.08
CA THR A 258 16.31 11.12 -12.44
C THR A 258 14.83 11.49 -12.44
N ARG A 259 14.48 12.54 -13.20
CA ARG A 259 13.10 12.94 -13.44
C ARG A 259 12.38 11.92 -14.32
N MET A 260 11.18 11.48 -13.92
CA MET A 260 10.37 10.53 -14.67
C MET A 260 9.73 11.18 -15.90
N LEU A 261 9.16 12.37 -15.73
CA LEU A 261 8.52 13.17 -16.77
C LEU A 261 9.30 14.45 -17.00
N GLN A 262 9.55 14.79 -18.26
CA GLN A 262 10.24 16.04 -18.62
C GLN A 262 9.33 17.28 -18.47
N ASN A 263 8.02 17.11 -18.67
CA ASN A 263 7.04 18.19 -18.58
C ASN A 263 5.98 17.80 -17.56
N LEU A 264 5.96 18.47 -16.41
CA LEU A 264 4.87 18.45 -15.45
C LEU A 264 4.33 19.88 -15.31
N SER A 265 3.01 20.00 -15.27
CA SER A 265 2.32 21.29 -15.30
C SER A 265 2.31 22.03 -13.97
N GLU A 266 2.73 21.40 -12.87
CA GLU A 266 2.61 21.95 -11.52
C GLU A 266 3.95 21.89 -10.77
N GLU A 267 4.44 23.04 -10.29
CA GLU A 267 5.67 23.19 -9.47
C GLU A 267 5.67 22.30 -8.20
N LYS A 268 4.50 21.88 -7.73
CA LYS A 268 4.34 21.09 -6.48
C LYS A 268 4.52 19.58 -6.67
N GLU A 269 4.64 19.08 -7.89
CA GLU A 269 4.90 17.65 -8.17
C GLU A 269 6.39 17.34 -8.42
N GLU A 270 7.30 18.33 -8.33
CA GLU A 270 8.73 18.13 -8.65
C GLU A 270 9.42 17.06 -7.80
N GLU A 271 9.12 17.01 -6.49
CA GLU A 271 9.67 16.01 -5.57
C GLU A 271 9.28 14.59 -6.02
N TYR A 272 8.00 14.37 -6.27
CA TYR A 272 7.44 13.05 -6.59
C TYR A 272 7.67 12.62 -8.04
N ASN A 273 8.12 13.54 -8.88
CA ASN A 273 8.58 13.25 -10.24
C ASN A 273 10.03 12.75 -10.29
N THR A 274 10.73 12.71 -9.16
CA THR A 274 12.15 12.34 -9.11
C THR A 274 12.31 10.94 -8.51
N LEU A 275 13.05 10.07 -9.19
CA LEU A 275 13.46 8.74 -8.71
C LEU A 275 14.95 8.69 -8.50
N LEU A 276 15.39 7.88 -7.54
CA LEU A 276 16.77 7.43 -7.46
C LEU A 276 16.95 6.24 -8.42
N VAL A 277 17.85 6.37 -9.39
CA VAL A 277 18.06 5.38 -10.45
C VAL A 277 19.55 5.18 -10.65
N CYS A 278 20.01 3.97 -11.00
CA CYS A 278 21.43 3.80 -11.28
C CYS A 278 21.85 4.62 -12.51
N SER A 279 23.08 5.12 -12.52
CA SER A 279 23.67 5.93 -13.60
C SER A 279 23.44 5.34 -14.99
N LYS A 280 23.48 4.00 -15.10
CA LYS A 280 23.27 3.31 -16.36
C LYS A 280 21.83 3.44 -16.86
N CYS A 281 20.85 3.26 -15.97
CA CYS A 281 19.43 3.33 -16.30
C CYS A 281 18.91 4.78 -16.42
N SER A 282 19.61 5.73 -15.78
CA SER A 282 19.41 7.17 -15.94
C SER A 282 19.83 7.65 -17.34
N ASN A 283 20.92 7.11 -17.89
CA ASN A 283 21.41 7.50 -19.20
C ASN A 283 20.37 7.25 -20.32
N SER A 284 20.14 8.28 -21.14
CA SER A 284 19.15 8.32 -22.23
C SER A 284 19.31 7.20 -23.26
N GLU A 285 20.53 6.66 -23.43
CA GLU A 285 20.82 5.54 -24.33
C GLU A 285 20.29 4.19 -23.82
N SER A 286 20.14 4.03 -22.50
CA SER A 286 19.66 2.78 -21.90
C SER A 286 18.14 2.61 -22.00
N ASN A 287 17.42 3.71 -22.22
CA ASN A 287 15.95 3.79 -22.15
C ASN A 287 15.35 3.16 -20.87
N GLY A 288 16.10 2.99 -19.77
CA GLY A 288 15.62 2.25 -18.59
C GLY A 288 14.33 2.82 -18.01
N ILE A 289 14.29 4.13 -17.77
CA ILE A 289 13.09 4.83 -17.32
C ILE A 289 11.98 4.80 -18.37
N LYS A 290 12.30 5.00 -19.65
CA LYS A 290 11.30 4.92 -20.73
C LYS A 290 10.68 3.52 -20.83
N LYS A 291 11.46 2.46 -20.65
CA LYS A 291 10.99 1.06 -20.65
C LYS A 291 10.04 0.86 -19.47
N LEU A 292 10.47 1.24 -18.26
CA LEU A 292 9.65 1.18 -17.05
C LEU A 292 8.30 1.89 -17.22
N LEU A 293 8.30 3.07 -17.85
CA LEU A 293 7.08 3.88 -18.03
C LEU A 293 6.17 3.40 -19.17
N ARG A 294 6.71 2.81 -20.25
CA ARG A 294 5.94 2.51 -21.48
C ARG A 294 5.58 1.04 -21.65
N ALA A 295 6.52 0.14 -21.38
CA ALA A 295 6.39 -1.30 -21.62
C ALA A 295 7.23 -2.12 -20.64
N PRO A 296 6.93 -2.06 -19.33
CA PRO A 296 7.65 -2.83 -18.31
C PRO A 296 7.29 -4.31 -18.42
N ASP A 297 8.29 -5.18 -18.36
CA ASP A 297 8.07 -6.61 -18.15
C ASP A 297 7.90 -6.93 -16.65
N GLU A 298 7.67 -8.21 -16.32
CA GLU A 298 7.47 -8.62 -14.93
C GLU A 298 8.69 -8.35 -14.03
N ILE A 299 9.90 -8.40 -14.58
CA ILE A 299 11.12 -8.12 -13.82
C ILE A 299 11.18 -6.64 -13.45
N GLU A 300 10.87 -5.74 -14.39
CA GLU A 300 10.80 -4.30 -14.07
C GLU A 300 9.72 -3.96 -13.05
N LYS A 301 8.56 -4.64 -13.11
CA LYS A 301 7.51 -4.46 -12.09
C LYS A 301 7.99 -4.87 -10.70
N ILE A 302 8.71 -5.99 -10.60
CA ILE A 302 9.30 -6.47 -9.34
C ILE A 302 10.39 -5.51 -8.84
N ASN A 303 11.24 -5.00 -9.73
CA ASN A 303 12.28 -4.04 -9.38
C ASN A 303 11.68 -2.75 -8.83
N TYR A 304 10.64 -2.20 -9.47
CA TYR A 304 9.94 -1.02 -8.97
C TYR A 304 9.25 -1.25 -7.62
N GLN A 305 8.64 -2.43 -7.45
CA GLN A 305 8.06 -2.83 -6.18
C GLN A 305 9.09 -2.86 -5.05
N THR A 306 10.27 -3.40 -5.33
CA THR A 306 11.41 -3.43 -4.40
C THR A 306 11.88 -2.01 -4.07
N TYR A 307 11.99 -1.14 -5.07
CA TYR A 307 12.32 0.28 -4.88
C TYR A 307 11.34 0.98 -3.92
N ILE A 308 10.03 0.77 -4.08
CA ILE A 308 9.03 1.38 -3.19
C ILE A 308 9.14 0.83 -1.77
N ALA A 309 9.42 -0.45 -1.61
CA ALA A 309 9.66 -1.05 -0.29
C ALA A 309 10.91 -0.44 0.39
N ASP A 310 12.02 -0.34 -0.36
CA ASP A 310 13.25 0.29 0.13
C ASP A 310 13.03 1.75 0.53
N MET A 311 12.42 2.56 -0.34
CA MET A 311 12.14 3.96 -0.02
C MET A 311 11.19 4.12 1.17
N SER A 312 10.21 3.21 1.31
CA SER A 312 9.32 3.21 2.49
C SER A 312 10.11 2.96 3.78
N ARG A 313 11.07 2.03 3.77
CA ARG A 313 12.00 1.80 4.89
C ARG A 313 12.83 3.06 5.18
N GLU A 314 13.42 3.67 4.16
CA GLU A 314 14.30 4.84 4.34
C GLU A 314 13.53 6.06 4.90
N VAL A 315 12.28 6.26 4.49
CA VAL A 315 11.37 7.24 5.11
C VAL A 315 11.03 6.87 6.56
N LEU A 316 10.72 5.60 6.84
CA LEU A 316 10.46 5.13 8.20
C LEU A 316 11.67 5.29 9.14
N GLU A 317 12.88 5.26 8.60
CA GLU A 317 14.12 5.44 9.35
C GLU A 317 14.64 6.90 9.34
N ASN A 318 13.84 7.85 8.84
CA ASN A 318 14.16 9.28 8.75
C ASN A 318 15.46 9.58 7.99
N ARG A 319 15.78 8.77 6.96
CA ARG A 319 16.93 8.95 6.07
C ARG A 319 16.59 9.60 4.73
N TYR A 320 15.31 9.78 4.44
CA TYR A 320 14.84 10.62 3.34
C TYR A 320 14.53 12.03 3.87
N SER A 321 15.04 13.08 3.23
CA SER A 321 14.88 14.47 3.70
C SER A 321 13.70 15.21 3.07
N GLY A 322 13.01 14.59 2.12
CA GLY A 322 11.77 15.11 1.53
C GLY A 322 10.52 14.75 2.34
N SER A 323 9.37 14.82 1.68
CA SER A 323 8.07 14.46 2.23
C SER A 323 7.97 12.99 2.58
N ASP A 324 7.50 12.67 3.79
CA ASP A 324 7.25 11.27 4.19
C ASP A 324 6.21 10.57 3.28
N LYS A 325 5.43 11.34 2.51
CA LYS A 325 4.45 10.80 1.55
C LYS A 325 5.10 10.41 0.21
N TYR A 326 6.41 10.60 0.05
CA TYR A 326 7.12 10.31 -1.20
C TYR A 326 6.78 8.92 -1.79
N PRO A 327 6.85 7.79 -1.05
CA PRO A 327 6.52 6.47 -1.59
C PRO A 327 5.06 6.36 -2.10
N LEU A 328 4.11 7.03 -1.44
CA LEU A 328 2.70 7.05 -1.84
C LEU A 328 2.49 7.83 -3.13
N TYR A 329 3.02 9.05 -3.18
CA TYR A 329 2.81 9.94 -4.32
C TYR A 329 3.56 9.47 -5.57
N VAL A 330 4.78 8.97 -5.40
CA VAL A 330 5.54 8.35 -6.50
C VAL A 330 4.80 7.13 -7.06
N ASN A 331 4.24 6.26 -6.21
CA ASN A 331 3.44 5.13 -6.67
C ASN A 331 2.14 5.56 -7.36
N GLY A 332 1.48 6.61 -6.85
CA GLY A 332 0.31 7.21 -7.50
C GLY A 332 0.62 7.77 -8.89
N LEU A 333 1.71 8.54 -9.01
CA LEU A 333 2.18 9.10 -10.28
C LEU A 333 2.58 7.98 -11.25
N MET A 334 3.34 6.98 -10.80
CA MET A 334 3.72 5.84 -11.63
C MET A 334 2.50 5.10 -12.17
N LYS A 335 1.54 4.75 -11.30
CA LYS A 335 0.29 4.09 -11.69
C LYS A 335 -0.48 4.91 -12.72
N ARG A 336 -0.54 6.24 -12.56
CA ARG A 336 -1.17 7.18 -13.49
C ARG A 336 -0.47 7.15 -14.86
N VAL A 337 0.86 7.32 -14.88
CA VAL A 337 1.66 7.39 -16.12
C VAL A 337 1.66 6.06 -16.87
N THR A 338 1.73 4.94 -16.16
CA THR A 338 1.74 3.60 -16.77
C THR A 338 0.35 3.01 -16.98
N LYS A 339 -0.73 3.77 -16.71
CA LYS A 339 -2.12 3.30 -16.77
C LYS A 339 -2.38 2.01 -15.96
N GLY A 340 -1.76 1.89 -14.80
CA GLY A 340 -1.91 0.74 -13.91
C GLY A 340 -0.95 -0.43 -14.14
N ASN A 341 -0.11 -0.42 -15.18
CA ASN A 341 0.82 -1.52 -15.47
C ASN A 341 1.91 -1.72 -14.41
N VAL A 342 2.25 -0.65 -13.68
CA VAL A 342 3.18 -0.68 -12.54
C VAL A 342 2.44 -0.24 -11.29
N ASP A 343 2.41 -1.10 -10.27
CA ASP A 343 1.73 -0.85 -9.01
C ASP A 343 2.45 -1.55 -7.85
N ALA A 344 2.80 -0.77 -6.82
CA ALA A 344 3.41 -1.23 -5.58
C ALA A 344 2.52 -1.02 -4.34
N SER A 345 1.22 -0.79 -4.52
CA SER A 345 0.27 -0.49 -3.43
C SER A 345 0.28 -1.53 -2.29
N LYS A 346 0.60 -2.80 -2.60
CA LYS A 346 0.69 -3.88 -1.60
C LYS A 346 1.76 -3.62 -0.52
N PHE A 347 2.87 -2.99 -0.86
CA PHE A 347 3.96 -2.68 0.08
C PHE A 347 3.69 -1.41 0.90
N LEU A 348 2.93 -0.47 0.33
CA LEU A 348 2.45 0.73 1.02
C LEU A 348 1.34 0.43 2.03
N ASN A 349 0.78 -0.78 1.98
CA ASN A 349 -0.27 -1.23 2.88
C ASN A 349 0.25 -1.83 4.20
N GLU A 350 1.57 -1.93 4.38
CA GLU A 350 2.15 -2.36 5.66
C GLU A 350 1.70 -1.42 6.79
N SER A 351 1.22 -2.03 7.89
CA SER A 351 0.64 -1.30 9.02
C SER A 351 1.60 -0.24 9.55
N ARG A 352 2.89 -0.53 9.65
CA ARG A 352 3.91 0.40 10.16
C ARG A 352 4.03 1.68 9.33
N PHE A 353 4.02 1.59 8.00
CA PHE A 353 4.10 2.76 7.12
C PHE A 353 2.83 3.61 7.21
N LYS A 354 1.65 2.98 7.09
CA LYS A 354 0.36 3.68 7.25
C LYS A 354 0.22 4.33 8.63
N THR A 355 0.59 3.63 9.69
CA THR A 355 0.51 4.11 11.06
C THR A 355 1.45 5.29 11.29
N LYS A 356 2.71 5.24 10.85
CA LYS A 356 3.65 6.37 11.03
C LYS A 356 3.24 7.59 10.20
N ILE A 357 2.85 7.41 8.93
CA ILE A 357 2.37 8.51 8.07
C ILE A 357 1.08 9.14 8.62
N PHE A 358 0.16 8.32 9.13
CA PHE A 358 -1.05 8.79 9.80
C PHE A 358 -0.74 9.63 11.05
N TYR A 359 0.23 9.22 11.87
CA TYR A 359 0.62 9.96 13.07
C TYR A 359 1.41 11.24 12.76
N LEU A 360 2.30 11.23 11.75
CA LEU A 360 3.12 12.38 11.38
C LEU A 360 2.35 13.47 10.61
N ASN A 361 1.30 13.10 9.86
CA ASN A 361 0.52 14.04 9.03
C ASN A 361 -0.74 14.57 9.69
N ARG A 362 -0.91 14.33 10.99
CA ARG A 362 -1.87 15.10 11.76
C ARG A 362 -1.26 16.50 11.90
N ASN A 363 -1.59 17.42 10.98
CA ASN A 363 -1.60 18.83 11.33
C ASN A 363 -2.62 18.93 12.47
N VAL A 364 -2.13 18.77 13.71
CA VAL A 364 -2.96 18.85 14.88
C VAL A 364 -3.31 20.32 15.00
N ILE A 365 -4.46 20.70 14.44
CA ILE A 365 -5.20 21.80 15.03
C ILE A 365 -5.39 21.39 16.48
N GLU A 366 -4.76 22.13 17.36
CA GLU A 366 -4.99 22.09 18.79
C GLU A 366 -6.45 22.51 18.99
N PHE A 367 -7.24 21.57 19.49
CA PHE A 367 -8.68 21.73 19.66
C PHE A 367 -9.03 21.23 21.05
N ASP A 368 -8.92 22.15 22.00
CA ASP A 368 -8.99 21.89 23.43
C ASP A 368 -10.34 21.35 23.93
N PRO A 369 -11.49 21.62 23.29
CA PRO A 369 -12.77 21.06 23.74
C PRO A 369 -12.77 19.53 23.90
N VAL A 370 -11.96 18.78 23.11
CA VAL A 370 -11.85 17.31 23.28
C VAL A 370 -11.11 16.87 24.54
N ASN A 371 -10.43 17.80 25.21
CA ASN A 371 -9.67 17.57 26.44
C ASN A 371 -10.48 17.94 27.70
N ILE A 372 -11.78 18.26 27.55
CA ILE A 372 -12.67 18.61 28.66
C ILE A 372 -13.66 17.47 28.90
N ASP A 373 -13.73 16.99 30.14
CA ASP A 373 -14.72 15.99 30.54
C ASP A 373 -16.12 16.62 30.57
N GLY A 374 -17.12 15.84 30.19
CA GLY A 374 -18.53 16.25 30.28
C GLY A 374 -19.08 16.98 29.06
N ILE A 375 -18.22 17.40 28.12
CA ILE A 375 -18.68 18.11 26.91
C ILE A 375 -19.72 17.27 26.16
N PRO A 376 -20.93 17.80 25.89
CA PRO A 376 -21.97 17.04 25.23
C PRO A 376 -21.57 16.74 23.79
N CYS A 377 -21.84 15.52 23.33
CA CYS A 377 -21.65 15.16 21.93
C CYS A 377 -22.57 16.02 21.04
N ALA A 378 -22.02 16.74 20.07
CA ALA A 378 -22.82 17.56 19.16
C ALA A 378 -23.84 16.75 18.34
N CYS A 379 -23.64 15.42 18.21
CA CYS A 379 -24.61 14.52 17.59
C CYS A 379 -25.72 14.07 18.56
N CYS A 380 -25.35 13.33 19.61
CA CYS A 380 -26.33 12.65 20.47
C CYS A 380 -26.61 13.33 21.82
N GLY A 381 -25.99 14.47 22.10
CA GLY A 381 -26.19 15.29 23.32
C GLY A 381 -25.61 14.70 24.62
N LYS A 382 -25.40 13.38 24.69
CA LYS A 382 -24.83 12.70 25.86
C LYS A 382 -23.40 13.16 26.11
N SER A 383 -23.08 13.48 27.38
CA SER A 383 -21.74 13.87 27.84
C SER A 383 -20.65 12.89 27.40
N THR A 384 -19.48 13.42 27.07
CA THR A 384 -18.30 12.65 26.67
C THR A 384 -17.25 12.64 27.77
N ILE A 385 -16.27 11.74 27.63
CA ILE A 385 -15.09 11.69 28.51
C ILE A 385 -13.82 11.89 27.70
N THR A 386 -12.79 12.43 28.35
CA THR A 386 -11.46 12.57 27.78
C THR A 386 -10.77 11.23 27.63
N HIS A 387 -9.68 11.21 26.84
CA HIS A 387 -8.82 10.04 26.77
C HIS A 387 -8.22 9.68 28.14
N LYS A 388 -7.84 10.70 28.93
CA LYS A 388 -7.30 10.53 30.28
C LYS A 388 -8.33 9.84 31.18
N LYS A 389 -9.57 10.36 31.24
CA LYS A 389 -10.62 9.77 32.06
C LYS A 389 -10.95 8.33 31.66
N LYS A 390 -10.94 8.04 30.35
CA LYS A 390 -11.10 6.68 29.84
C LYS A 390 -9.99 5.75 30.33
N VAL A 391 -8.73 6.20 30.37
CA VAL A 391 -7.60 5.40 30.91
C VAL A 391 -7.82 5.11 32.39
N GLU A 392 -8.20 6.11 33.20
CA GLU A 392 -8.51 5.91 34.63
C GLU A 392 -9.60 4.85 34.86
N ILE A 393 -10.68 4.89 34.07
CA ILE A 393 -11.78 3.90 34.17
C ILE A 393 -11.28 2.51 33.75
N PHE A 394 -10.45 2.44 32.70
CA PHE A 394 -9.92 1.16 32.20
C PHE A 394 -9.00 0.49 33.22
N GLU A 395 -8.16 1.27 33.91
CA GLU A 395 -7.30 0.81 35.00
C GLU A 395 -8.15 0.25 36.14
N LYS A 396 -9.20 0.97 36.57
CA LYS A 396 -10.15 0.47 37.58
C LYS A 396 -10.81 -0.85 37.17
N ILE A 397 -11.26 -0.99 35.92
CA ILE A 397 -11.85 -2.25 35.41
C ILE A 397 -10.81 -3.37 35.39
N ALA A 398 -9.57 -3.06 34.99
CA ALA A 398 -8.49 -4.04 34.93
C ALA A 398 -8.10 -4.56 36.33
N GLU A 399 -8.07 -3.68 37.32
CA GLU A 399 -7.74 -3.96 38.72
C GLU A 399 -8.88 -4.58 39.53
N ALA A 400 -10.12 -4.56 39.02
CA ALA A 400 -11.26 -5.16 39.69
C ALA A 400 -11.04 -6.67 39.94
N ASN A 401 -11.24 -7.07 41.20
CA ASN A 401 -10.98 -8.44 41.69
C ASN A 401 -12.15 -9.39 41.44
N ASN A 402 -13.36 -8.85 41.29
CA ASN A 402 -14.59 -9.61 41.12
C ASN A 402 -15.61 -8.84 40.29
N ILE A 403 -16.69 -9.52 39.90
CA ILE A 403 -17.71 -8.98 39.00
C ILE A 403 -18.53 -7.87 39.68
N ASN A 404 -18.73 -7.91 41.00
CA ASN A 404 -19.43 -6.85 41.73
C ASN A 404 -18.64 -5.53 41.71
N GLU A 405 -17.31 -5.60 41.81
CA GLU A 405 -16.45 -4.42 41.65
C GLU A 405 -16.57 -3.83 40.24
N MET A 406 -16.58 -4.69 39.20
CA MET A 406 -16.83 -4.23 37.83
C MET A 406 -18.22 -3.59 37.68
N ASP A 407 -19.24 -4.20 38.29
CA ASP A 407 -20.61 -3.69 38.29
C ASP A 407 -20.72 -2.30 38.90
N ASN A 408 -20.09 -2.09 40.07
CA ASN A 408 -20.00 -0.79 40.73
C ASN A 408 -19.30 0.24 39.85
N ILE A 409 -18.15 -0.11 39.24
CA ILE A 409 -17.42 0.80 38.35
C ILE A 409 -18.29 1.22 37.15
N ILE A 410 -19.03 0.27 36.56
CA ILE A 410 -19.92 0.56 35.43
C ILE A 410 -21.11 1.41 35.87
N ASN A 411 -21.69 1.10 37.03
CA ASN A 411 -22.81 1.87 37.59
C ASN A 411 -22.40 3.32 37.91
N ASP A 412 -21.21 3.52 38.49
CA ASP A 412 -20.63 4.85 38.77
C ASP A 412 -20.42 5.68 37.49
N ASN A 413 -20.27 5.00 36.34
CA ASN A 413 -20.07 5.62 35.03
C ASN A 413 -21.30 5.46 34.12
N ASN A 414 -22.47 5.10 34.65
CA ASN A 414 -23.65 4.83 33.84
C ASN A 414 -24.09 6.04 33.00
N GLY A 415 -23.90 7.26 33.53
CA GLY A 415 -24.28 8.51 32.85
C GLY A 415 -23.56 8.77 31.52
N ILE A 416 -22.39 8.15 31.29
CA ILE A 416 -21.64 8.31 30.04
C ILE A 416 -21.92 7.19 29.04
N ILE A 417 -22.59 6.10 29.43
CA ILE A 417 -22.84 4.95 28.55
C ILE A 417 -23.86 5.33 27.48
N ARG A 418 -23.58 4.95 26.22
CA ARG A 418 -24.46 5.28 25.08
C ARG A 418 -25.72 4.42 25.10
N GLU A 419 -26.83 5.03 24.70
CA GLU A 419 -28.17 4.44 24.82
C GLU A 419 -28.30 3.05 24.20
N LYS A 420 -27.65 2.82 23.05
CA LYS A 420 -27.67 1.51 22.39
C LYS A 420 -27.00 0.38 23.19
N TYR A 421 -26.10 0.70 24.12
CA TYR A 421 -25.47 -0.30 25.00
C TYR A 421 -26.24 -0.52 26.30
N MET A 422 -27.18 0.37 26.65
CA MET A 422 -27.95 0.29 27.90
C MET A 422 -28.71 -1.04 28.08
N PRO A 423 -29.34 -1.66 27.06
CA PRO A 423 -29.98 -2.96 27.23
C PRO A 423 -28.99 -4.04 27.72
N VAL A 424 -27.78 -4.07 27.17
CA VAL A 424 -26.73 -5.03 27.57
C VAL A 424 -26.20 -4.70 28.97
N ILE A 425 -26.00 -3.42 29.28
CA ILE A 425 -25.51 -2.99 30.59
C ILE A 425 -26.55 -3.25 31.69
N ASN A 426 -27.83 -2.97 31.43
CA ASN A 426 -28.93 -3.32 32.34
C ASN A 426 -29.03 -4.84 32.54
N LYS A 427 -28.80 -5.63 31.49
CA LYS A 427 -28.72 -7.09 31.61
C LYS A 427 -27.54 -7.52 32.46
N PHE A 428 -26.37 -6.90 32.28
CA PHE A 428 -25.18 -7.14 33.10
C PHE A 428 -25.49 -6.88 34.58
N HIS A 429 -25.95 -5.66 34.92
CA HIS A 429 -26.37 -5.31 36.30
C HIS A 429 -27.38 -6.30 36.89
N SER A 430 -28.40 -6.68 36.10
CA SER A 430 -29.41 -7.65 36.53
C SER A 430 -28.84 -9.04 36.80
N VAL A 431 -27.89 -9.50 35.97
CA VAL A 431 -27.27 -10.83 36.11
C VAL A 431 -26.40 -10.87 37.35
N VAL A 432 -25.57 -9.86 37.57
CA VAL A 432 -24.68 -9.75 38.73
C VAL A 432 -25.49 -9.68 40.02
N LYS A 433 -26.49 -8.80 40.08
CA LYS A 433 -27.35 -8.64 41.26
C LYS A 433 -28.08 -9.92 41.65
N ASN A 434 -28.51 -10.72 40.68
CA ASN A 434 -29.29 -11.93 40.93
C ASN A 434 -28.42 -13.18 41.12
N ASN A 435 -27.12 -13.13 40.81
CA ASN A 435 -26.21 -14.28 40.89
C ASN A 435 -24.85 -13.83 41.46
N PRO A 436 -24.71 -13.73 42.79
CA PRO A 436 -23.49 -13.19 43.42
C PRO A 436 -22.22 -13.98 43.13
N ASP A 437 -22.34 -15.29 42.86
CA ASP A 437 -21.23 -16.21 42.60
C ASP A 437 -20.99 -16.48 41.11
N ILE A 438 -21.63 -15.72 40.21
CA ILE A 438 -21.48 -15.94 38.77
C ILE A 438 -20.04 -15.69 38.31
N THR A 439 -19.57 -16.48 37.35
CA THR A 439 -18.25 -16.29 36.74
C THR A 439 -18.30 -15.33 35.55
N GLU A 440 -17.15 -14.75 35.18
CA GLU A 440 -17.07 -13.80 34.06
C GLU A 440 -17.52 -14.44 32.74
N ASP A 441 -17.11 -15.69 32.49
CA ASP A 441 -17.48 -16.44 31.29
C ASP A 441 -18.99 -16.72 31.21
N GLU A 442 -19.62 -17.01 32.35
CA GLU A 442 -21.07 -17.18 32.43
C GLU A 442 -21.80 -15.87 32.15
N VAL A 443 -21.33 -14.74 32.68
CA VAL A 443 -21.88 -13.42 32.35
C VAL A 443 -21.78 -13.17 30.85
N VAL A 444 -20.61 -13.35 30.24
CA VAL A 444 -20.42 -13.14 28.80
C VAL A 444 -21.36 -14.02 27.98
N LYS A 445 -21.50 -15.29 28.36
CA LYS A 445 -22.45 -16.21 27.72
C LYS A 445 -23.89 -15.70 27.81
N ILE A 446 -24.33 -15.25 28.99
CA ILE A 446 -25.70 -14.73 29.19
C ILE A 446 -25.93 -13.44 28.38
N LEU A 447 -24.94 -12.54 28.31
CA LEU A 447 -25.04 -11.32 27.50
C LEU A 447 -25.18 -11.66 26.01
N ARG A 448 -24.38 -12.60 25.51
CA ARG A 448 -24.45 -13.08 24.12
C ARG A 448 -25.80 -13.75 23.82
N GLU A 449 -26.32 -14.57 24.72
CA GLU A 449 -27.65 -15.19 24.60
C GLU A 449 -28.77 -14.14 24.60
N HIS A 450 -28.66 -13.12 25.46
CA HIS A 450 -29.61 -12.02 25.51
C HIS A 450 -29.66 -11.24 24.19
N THR A 451 -28.50 -10.80 23.67
CA THR A 451 -28.42 -10.08 22.39
C THR A 451 -28.87 -10.95 21.21
N ALA A 452 -28.57 -12.24 21.21
CA ALA A 452 -29.09 -13.16 20.19
C ALA A 452 -30.63 -13.25 20.23
N GLY A 453 -31.21 -13.24 21.44
CA GLY A 453 -32.66 -13.14 21.64
C GLY A 453 -33.25 -11.84 21.08
N ASP A 454 -32.59 -10.71 21.28
CA ASP A 454 -33.01 -9.42 20.73
C ASP A 454 -32.97 -9.39 19.21
N ILE A 455 -31.90 -9.92 18.60
CA ILE A 455 -31.80 -10.06 17.14
C ILE A 455 -32.93 -10.94 16.62
N LYS A 456 -33.21 -12.08 17.27
CA LYS A 456 -34.33 -12.96 16.90
C LYS A 456 -35.67 -12.24 16.98
N ASN A 457 -35.88 -11.42 18.01
CA ASN A 457 -37.11 -10.63 18.16
C ASN A 457 -37.24 -9.55 17.08
N VAL A 458 -36.15 -8.86 16.73
CA VAL A 458 -36.12 -7.91 15.61
C VAL A 458 -36.44 -8.63 14.30
N MET A 459 -35.84 -9.80 14.04
CA MET A 459 -36.14 -10.58 12.83
C MET A 459 -37.62 -11.00 12.75
N LYS A 460 -38.20 -11.44 13.88
CA LYS A 460 -39.66 -11.72 13.95
C LYS A 460 -40.50 -10.47 13.68
N ASN A 461 -40.10 -9.31 14.18
CA ASN A 461 -40.80 -8.06 13.92
C ASN A 461 -40.68 -7.63 12.46
N ASN A 462 -39.51 -7.80 11.85
CA ASN A 462 -39.30 -7.57 10.42
C ASN A 462 -40.21 -8.46 9.57
N LEU A 463 -40.37 -9.73 9.93
CA LEU A 463 -41.33 -10.64 9.28
C LEU A 463 -42.78 -10.13 9.44
N LYS A 464 -43.17 -9.66 10.63
CA LYS A 464 -44.51 -9.08 10.85
C LYS A 464 -44.75 -7.83 9.99
N ILE A 465 -43.75 -6.95 9.87
CA ILE A 465 -43.82 -5.75 9.02
C ILE A 465 -44.07 -6.16 7.57
N MET A 466 -43.29 -7.11 7.06
CA MET A 466 -43.42 -7.58 5.67
C MET A 466 -44.75 -8.33 5.41
N HIS A 467 -45.23 -9.12 6.37
CA HIS A 467 -46.55 -9.74 6.28
C HIS A 467 -47.69 -8.70 6.29
N ARG A 468 -47.54 -7.58 7.00
CA ARG A 468 -48.51 -6.47 6.93
C ARG A 468 -48.45 -5.77 5.57
N LEU A 469 -47.26 -5.56 5.02
CA LEU A 469 -47.07 -4.98 3.70
C LEU A 469 -47.78 -5.81 2.62
N LEU A 470 -47.63 -7.14 2.63
CA LEU A 470 -48.31 -8.05 1.69
C LEU A 470 -49.84 -7.94 1.67
N LYS A 471 -50.46 -7.46 2.76
CA LYS A 471 -51.92 -7.26 2.84
C LYS A 471 -52.39 -5.98 2.16
N GLN A 472 -51.49 -5.10 1.73
CA GLN A 472 -51.85 -3.86 1.04
C GLN A 472 -52.35 -4.15 -0.37
N LYS A 473 -53.47 -3.53 -0.76
CA LYS A 473 -54.15 -3.78 -2.04
C LYS A 473 -53.35 -3.31 -3.27
N ASN A 474 -52.41 -2.38 -3.09
CA ASN A 474 -51.75 -1.66 -4.19
C ASN A 474 -50.37 -2.23 -4.58
N LEU A 475 -49.99 -3.41 -4.08
CA LEU A 475 -48.73 -4.06 -4.44
C LEU A 475 -48.83 -4.79 -5.77
N SER A 476 -47.86 -4.58 -6.65
CA SER A 476 -47.71 -5.36 -7.89
C SER A 476 -47.39 -6.82 -7.58
N SER A 477 -47.65 -7.72 -8.54
CA SER A 477 -47.28 -9.14 -8.40
C SER A 477 -45.77 -9.32 -8.21
N ASN A 478 -44.97 -8.49 -8.87
CA ASN A 478 -43.52 -8.47 -8.72
C ASN A 478 -43.10 -8.11 -7.29
N ASP A 479 -43.65 -7.02 -6.73
CA ASP A 479 -43.36 -6.60 -5.35
C ASP A 479 -43.75 -7.67 -4.32
N LYS A 480 -44.92 -8.31 -4.51
CA LYS A 480 -45.35 -9.43 -3.65
C LYS A 480 -44.36 -10.59 -3.67
N ASN A 481 -43.83 -10.95 -4.85
CA ASN A 481 -42.81 -11.98 -4.98
C ASN A 481 -41.52 -11.57 -4.26
N LYS A 482 -41.05 -10.33 -4.41
CA LYS A 482 -39.87 -9.82 -3.70
C LYS A 482 -40.02 -9.80 -2.19
N ILE A 483 -41.19 -9.44 -1.68
CA ILE A 483 -41.47 -9.49 -0.24
C ILE A 483 -41.49 -10.94 0.27
N ASN A 484 -42.07 -11.88 -0.49
CA ASN A 484 -42.07 -13.30 -0.14
C ASN A 484 -40.66 -13.91 -0.17
N GLU A 485 -39.83 -13.57 -1.16
CA GLU A 485 -38.41 -13.94 -1.22
C GLU A 485 -37.65 -13.46 0.02
N TYR A 486 -37.86 -12.20 0.43
CA TYR A 486 -37.28 -11.66 1.65
C TYR A 486 -37.74 -12.43 2.90
N ILE A 487 -39.04 -12.68 3.04
CA ILE A 487 -39.61 -13.43 4.17
C ILE A 487 -39.01 -14.84 4.25
N ALA A 488 -38.86 -15.53 3.12
CA ALA A 488 -38.27 -16.85 3.06
C ALA A 488 -36.79 -16.82 3.48
N GLY A 489 -36.00 -15.88 2.95
CA GLY A 489 -34.59 -15.72 3.31
C GLY A 489 -34.39 -15.43 4.80
N VAL A 490 -35.19 -14.54 5.39
CA VAL A 490 -35.12 -14.26 6.85
C VAL A 490 -35.44 -15.50 7.68
N LYS A 491 -36.46 -16.28 7.30
CA LYS A 491 -36.84 -17.50 8.02
C LYS A 491 -35.80 -18.61 7.92
N ASN A 492 -35.15 -18.75 6.78
CA ASN A 492 -34.19 -19.82 6.55
C ASN A 492 -32.83 -19.51 7.19
N ASP A 493 -32.37 -18.26 7.07
CA ASP A 493 -30.96 -17.94 7.31
C ASP A 493 -30.73 -17.06 8.56
N PHE A 494 -31.76 -16.34 9.04
CA PHE A 494 -31.58 -15.29 10.06
C PHE A 494 -32.46 -15.42 11.31
N ILE A 495 -33.44 -16.32 11.35
CA ILE A 495 -34.35 -16.45 12.50
C ILE A 495 -33.74 -17.23 13.68
N ASP A 496 -32.85 -18.17 13.37
CA ASP A 496 -32.18 -19.03 14.35
C ASP A 496 -30.77 -18.51 14.63
N VAL A 497 -30.76 -17.42 15.40
CA VAL A 497 -29.54 -16.69 15.76
C VAL A 497 -28.68 -17.53 16.70
N ASN A 498 -27.43 -17.78 16.31
CA ASN A 498 -26.45 -18.46 17.13
C ASN A 498 -25.78 -17.47 18.11
N PRO A 499 -25.91 -17.63 19.43
CA PRO A 499 -25.31 -16.70 20.39
C PRO A 499 -23.78 -16.72 20.42
N LYS A 500 -23.14 -17.74 19.82
CA LYS A 500 -21.67 -17.85 19.76
C LYS A 500 -21.06 -17.16 18.55
N LYS A 501 -21.86 -16.53 17.68
CA LYS A 501 -21.38 -15.91 16.45
C LYS A 501 -22.05 -14.55 16.24
N ILE A 502 -21.30 -13.62 15.64
CA ILE A 502 -21.84 -12.36 15.14
C ILE A 502 -22.76 -12.67 13.95
N ILE A 503 -23.90 -11.98 13.86
CA ILE A 503 -24.81 -12.11 12.72
C ILE A 503 -24.11 -11.72 11.41
N ASP A 504 -24.31 -12.51 10.36
CA ASP A 504 -23.81 -12.19 9.03
C ASP A 504 -24.65 -11.08 8.38
N TYR A 505 -24.36 -9.85 8.78
CA TYR A 505 -25.06 -8.68 8.28
C TYR A 505 -24.80 -8.42 6.78
N LYS A 506 -23.69 -8.91 6.22
CA LYS A 506 -23.42 -8.78 4.79
C LYS A 506 -24.46 -9.57 4.00
N SER A 507 -24.62 -10.86 4.33
CA SER A 507 -25.64 -11.71 3.71
C SER A 507 -27.06 -11.16 3.95
N TYR A 508 -27.34 -10.60 5.12
CA TYR A 508 -28.62 -9.94 5.38
C TYR A 508 -28.86 -8.69 4.49
N ASN A 509 -27.84 -7.87 4.31
CA ASN A 509 -27.92 -6.69 3.45
C ASN A 509 -27.99 -7.05 1.95
N ASP A 510 -27.36 -8.16 1.55
CA ASP A 510 -27.46 -8.71 0.20
C ASP A 510 -28.86 -9.25 -0.07
N LEU A 511 -29.48 -9.93 0.91
CA LEU A 511 -30.89 -10.32 0.85
C LEU A 511 -31.80 -9.10 0.66
N ILE A 512 -31.63 -8.03 1.45
CA ILE A 512 -32.39 -6.77 1.26
C ILE A 512 -32.16 -6.19 -0.15
N SER A 513 -30.92 -6.27 -0.66
CA SER A 513 -30.56 -5.66 -1.93
C SER A 513 -31.11 -6.44 -3.14
N SER A 514 -31.16 -7.77 -3.08
CA SER A 514 -31.75 -8.61 -4.12
C SER A 514 -33.28 -8.63 -4.10
N THR A 515 -33.88 -8.31 -2.95
CA THR A 515 -35.34 -8.32 -2.75
C THR A 515 -35.92 -6.92 -2.67
N LEU A 516 -35.90 -6.29 -1.49
CA LEU A 516 -36.65 -5.07 -1.17
C LEU A 516 -36.19 -3.84 -1.97
N LYS A 517 -34.88 -3.72 -2.31
CA LYS A 517 -34.39 -2.60 -3.14
C LYS A 517 -34.94 -2.63 -4.56
N ASN A 518 -35.29 -3.82 -5.06
CA ASN A 518 -35.78 -4.04 -6.42
C ASN A 518 -37.31 -3.97 -6.52
N MET A 519 -37.99 -3.49 -5.48
CA MET A 519 -39.43 -3.22 -5.52
C MET A 519 -39.73 -1.95 -6.32
N GLU A 520 -40.90 -1.94 -6.96
CA GLU A 520 -41.47 -0.79 -7.67
C GLU A 520 -42.19 0.19 -6.72
N LEU A 521 -42.54 -0.28 -5.51
CA LEU A 521 -43.21 0.51 -4.48
C LEU A 521 -42.51 1.86 -4.20
N LYS A 522 -43.29 2.95 -4.29
CA LYS A 522 -42.79 4.33 -4.14
C LYS A 522 -42.11 4.59 -2.78
N ASN A 523 -42.67 4.07 -1.69
CA ASN A 523 -42.10 4.23 -0.34
C ASN A 523 -41.25 3.02 0.10
N ARG A 524 -40.68 2.23 -0.82
CA ARG A 524 -39.84 1.07 -0.47
C ARG A 524 -38.69 1.41 0.48
N THR A 525 -38.10 2.60 0.36
CA THR A 525 -36.97 3.05 1.20
C THR A 525 -37.35 3.10 2.68
N GLU A 526 -38.58 3.49 2.99
CA GLU A 526 -39.11 3.51 4.35
C GLU A 526 -39.16 2.09 4.95
N TYR A 527 -39.71 1.14 4.19
CA TYR A 527 -39.77 -0.27 4.59
C TYR A 527 -38.39 -0.91 4.72
N ILE A 528 -37.45 -0.57 3.83
CA ILE A 528 -36.05 -1.01 3.93
C ILE A 528 -35.44 -0.50 5.23
N ASN A 529 -35.65 0.78 5.56
CA ASN A 529 -35.12 1.37 6.78
C ASN A 529 -35.73 0.71 8.04
N LEU A 530 -37.03 0.43 8.04
CA LEU A 530 -37.73 -0.24 9.15
C LEU A 530 -37.13 -1.62 9.47
N VAL A 531 -36.66 -2.37 8.47
CA VAL A 531 -36.06 -3.69 8.71
C VAL A 531 -34.55 -3.64 8.91
N LYS A 532 -33.87 -2.69 8.26
CA LYS A 532 -32.41 -2.62 8.23
C LYS A 532 -31.81 -1.93 9.46
N ILE A 533 -32.38 -0.80 9.88
CA ILE A 533 -31.81 0.03 10.96
C ILE A 533 -31.76 -0.74 12.29
N PRO A 534 -32.83 -1.43 12.74
CA PRO A 534 -32.79 -2.15 14.02
C PRO A 534 -31.72 -3.26 14.05
N VAL A 535 -31.54 -3.99 12.94
CA VAL A 535 -30.52 -5.04 12.83
C VAL A 535 -29.12 -4.44 12.84
N LYS A 536 -28.90 -3.33 12.14
CA LYS A 536 -27.60 -2.62 12.15
C LYS A 536 -27.23 -2.15 13.56
N ASN A 537 -28.18 -1.60 14.32
CA ASN A 537 -27.93 -1.14 15.68
C ASN A 537 -27.53 -2.30 16.60
N LEU A 538 -28.23 -3.44 16.50
CA LEU A 538 -27.89 -4.65 17.27
C LEU A 538 -26.56 -5.27 16.84
N LEU A 539 -26.18 -5.21 15.57
CA LEU A 539 -24.89 -5.69 15.09
C LEU A 539 -23.73 -4.96 15.79
N VAL A 540 -23.83 -3.64 15.94
CA VAL A 540 -22.78 -2.84 16.61
C VAL A 540 -22.65 -3.28 18.07
N VAL A 541 -23.78 -3.42 18.77
CA VAL A 541 -23.81 -3.90 20.16
C VAL A 541 -23.24 -5.33 20.26
N GLN A 542 -23.68 -6.23 19.38
CA GLN A 542 -23.21 -7.61 19.35
C GLN A 542 -21.72 -7.69 19.10
N THR A 543 -21.17 -6.88 18.19
CA THR A 543 -19.73 -6.88 17.87
C THR A 543 -18.88 -6.57 19.10
N ASN A 544 -19.32 -5.67 19.98
CA ASN A 544 -18.62 -5.37 21.23
C ASN A 544 -18.65 -6.53 22.25
N LEU A 545 -19.54 -7.52 22.08
CA LEU A 545 -19.56 -8.76 22.91
C LEU A 545 -18.59 -9.84 22.41
N PHE A 546 -17.86 -9.59 21.32
CA PHE A 546 -16.86 -10.50 20.76
C PHE A 546 -15.50 -9.76 20.65
N PRO A 547 -14.80 -9.57 21.79
CA PRO A 547 -13.52 -8.88 21.81
C PRO A 547 -12.46 -9.64 20.98
N ILE A 548 -11.44 -8.91 20.52
CA ILE A 548 -10.29 -9.50 19.82
C ILE A 548 -9.55 -10.44 20.79
N ALA A 549 -9.29 -11.69 20.36
CA ALA A 549 -8.68 -12.73 21.19
C ALA A 549 -7.39 -12.27 21.89
N ASP A 550 -6.45 -11.67 21.15
CA ASP A 550 -5.18 -11.15 21.71
C ASP A 550 -5.40 -10.10 22.82
N THR A 551 -6.48 -9.32 22.73
CA THR A 551 -6.81 -8.31 23.73
C THR A 551 -7.41 -8.97 24.97
N ALA A 552 -8.34 -9.92 24.78
CA ALA A 552 -8.90 -10.71 25.86
C ALA A 552 -7.83 -11.51 26.61
N GLU A 553 -6.85 -12.08 25.90
CA GLU A 553 -5.70 -12.76 26.49
C GLU A 553 -4.83 -11.82 27.32
N LYS A 554 -4.51 -10.63 26.78
CA LYS A 554 -3.73 -9.60 27.51
C LYS A 554 -4.37 -9.22 28.84
N TYR A 555 -5.69 -9.07 28.88
CA TYR A 555 -6.44 -8.71 30.10
C TYR A 555 -6.93 -9.93 30.88
N LYS A 556 -6.67 -11.15 30.39
CA LYS A 556 -7.12 -12.43 30.97
C LYS A 556 -8.62 -12.50 31.26
N SER A 557 -9.42 -11.74 30.51
CA SER A 557 -10.86 -11.60 30.72
C SER A 557 -11.54 -11.01 29.48
N GLU A 558 -12.49 -11.73 28.90
CA GLU A 558 -13.36 -11.16 27.85
C GLU A 558 -14.28 -10.08 28.42
N LEU A 559 -14.83 -10.29 29.62
CA LEU A 559 -15.78 -9.37 30.23
C LEU A 559 -15.16 -7.99 30.45
N LYS A 560 -13.94 -7.92 30.99
CA LYS A 560 -13.22 -6.65 31.19
C LYS A 560 -13.06 -5.89 29.87
N VAL A 561 -12.69 -6.58 28.80
CA VAL A 561 -12.51 -5.97 27.47
C VAL A 561 -13.86 -5.48 26.90
N ILE A 562 -14.93 -6.26 27.04
CA ILE A 562 -16.29 -5.88 26.61
C ILE A 562 -16.71 -4.58 27.30
N LEU A 563 -16.56 -4.51 28.63
CA LEU A 563 -16.91 -3.33 29.43
C LEU A 563 -16.07 -2.11 29.04
N GLN A 564 -14.75 -2.29 28.86
CA GLN A 564 -13.85 -1.24 28.38
C GLN A 564 -14.26 -0.74 26.98
N ASP A 565 -14.55 -1.63 26.02
CA ASP A 565 -14.94 -1.24 24.67
C ASP A 565 -16.29 -0.50 24.62
N ILE A 566 -17.24 -0.83 25.51
CA ILE A 566 -18.48 -0.04 25.68
C ILE A 566 -18.16 1.38 26.17
N ILE A 567 -17.34 1.54 27.22
CA ILE A 567 -16.96 2.86 27.75
C ILE A 567 -16.17 3.69 26.73
N LYS A 568 -15.33 3.04 25.93
CA LYS A 568 -14.52 3.66 24.85
C LYS A 568 -15.36 4.43 23.84
N MET A 569 -16.61 4.02 23.62
CA MET A 569 -17.53 4.68 22.70
C MET A 569 -17.92 6.07 23.17
N SER A 570 -17.69 6.38 24.44
CA SER A 570 -18.01 7.66 25.06
C SER A 570 -16.89 8.68 25.04
N VAL A 571 -15.73 8.32 24.48
CA VAL A 571 -14.56 9.20 24.38
C VAL A 571 -14.83 10.35 23.42
N ALA A 572 -14.48 11.56 23.83
CA ALA A 572 -14.51 12.76 23.00
C ALA A 572 -13.53 12.60 21.82
N THR A 573 -14.01 12.92 20.62
CA THR A 573 -13.22 12.92 19.39
C THR A 573 -13.48 14.21 18.64
N LYS A 574 -12.45 14.73 17.97
CA LYS A 574 -12.63 15.80 17.00
C LYS A 574 -13.16 15.21 15.71
N ASP A 575 -14.20 15.83 15.17
CA ASP A 575 -14.77 15.49 13.88
C ASP A 575 -14.87 16.74 13.02
N HIS A 576 -14.66 16.57 11.72
CA HIS A 576 -14.87 17.64 10.76
C HIS A 576 -16.34 17.66 10.35
N VAL A 577 -16.99 18.82 10.48
CA VAL A 577 -18.38 19.04 10.05
C VAL A 577 -18.50 18.62 8.58
N VAL A 578 -17.71 19.24 7.71
CA VAL A 578 -17.49 18.80 6.33
C VAL A 578 -16.18 18.02 6.27
N ALA A 579 -16.27 16.76 5.84
CA ALA A 579 -15.11 15.89 5.73
C ALA A 579 -14.12 16.39 4.66
N ARG A 580 -12.82 16.15 4.87
CA ARG A 580 -11.76 16.62 3.98
C ARG A 580 -11.87 16.04 2.55
N ASP A 581 -12.42 14.84 2.39
CA ASP A 581 -12.69 14.22 1.09
C ASP A 581 -13.87 14.87 0.33
N LYS A 582 -14.53 15.85 0.95
CA LYS A 582 -15.59 16.70 0.38
C LYS A 582 -15.23 18.18 0.48
N ASP A 583 -13.93 18.49 0.33
CA ASP A 583 -13.39 19.85 0.35
C ASP A 583 -13.55 20.60 1.69
N GLY A 584 -13.80 19.89 2.78
CA GLY A 584 -13.81 20.47 4.13
C GLY A 584 -12.43 20.97 4.54
N THR A 585 -12.37 22.19 5.07
CA THR A 585 -11.11 22.80 5.51
C THR A 585 -10.60 22.16 6.79
N ASN A 586 -9.30 22.29 7.06
CA ASN A 586 -8.72 21.88 8.33
C ASN A 586 -8.51 23.14 9.20
N ASP A 587 -9.61 23.83 9.47
CA ASP A 587 -9.69 25.03 10.30
C ASP A 587 -10.55 24.75 11.55
N LEU A 588 -10.41 25.57 12.59
CA LEU A 588 -11.16 25.42 13.85
C LEU A 588 -12.67 25.42 13.60
N ASN A 589 -13.18 26.32 12.77
CA ASN A 589 -14.62 26.45 12.46
C ASN A 589 -15.25 25.25 11.73
N ASN A 590 -14.45 24.29 11.26
CA ASN A 590 -14.93 23.04 10.69
C ASN A 590 -14.86 21.89 11.72
N LEU A 591 -14.49 22.13 12.99
CA LEU A 591 -14.38 21.11 14.01
C LEU A 591 -15.54 21.15 15.02
N ILE A 592 -16.03 19.96 15.37
CA ILE A 592 -16.96 19.74 16.49
C ILE A 592 -16.52 18.56 17.33
N VAL A 593 -16.98 18.49 18.58
CA VAL A 593 -16.80 17.30 19.41
C VAL A 593 -17.93 16.32 19.16
N LEU A 594 -17.55 15.11 18.73
CA LEU A 594 -18.43 13.95 18.72
C LEU A 594 -17.89 12.90 19.69
N CYS A 595 -18.78 12.15 20.35
CA CYS A 595 -18.35 10.90 20.95
C CYS A 595 -17.86 9.94 19.87
N LYS A 596 -16.92 9.06 20.22
CA LYS A 596 -16.34 8.09 19.29
C LYS A 596 -17.42 7.28 18.58
N ASP A 597 -18.50 6.94 19.28
CA ASP A 597 -19.65 6.22 18.74
C ASP A 597 -20.30 6.96 17.56
N CYS A 598 -20.68 8.23 17.77
CA CYS A 598 -21.31 9.06 16.74
C CYS A 598 -20.34 9.37 15.59
N ASN A 599 -19.06 9.58 15.89
CA ASN A 599 -18.04 9.80 14.86
C ASN A 599 -17.89 8.56 13.96
N GLN A 600 -17.80 7.38 14.56
CA GLN A 600 -17.76 6.11 13.83
C GLN A 600 -19.03 5.86 13.02
N ASP A 601 -20.21 6.20 13.56
CA ASP A 601 -21.48 6.06 12.85
C ASP A 601 -21.62 7.08 11.69
N LYS A 602 -21.09 8.31 11.84
CA LYS A 602 -21.09 9.36 10.82
C LYS A 602 -20.23 8.98 9.61
N THR A 603 -19.05 8.38 9.81
CA THR A 603 -18.13 8.03 8.71
C THR A 603 -17.88 9.25 7.79
N ASN A 604 -18.12 9.12 6.47
CA ASN A 604 -18.00 10.20 5.48
C ASN A 604 -19.40 10.68 5.01
N PHE A 605 -20.44 10.50 5.82
CA PHE A 605 -21.76 11.06 5.48
C PHE A 605 -21.66 12.57 5.34
N ASP A 606 -22.40 13.10 4.38
CA ASP A 606 -22.56 14.54 4.23
C ASP A 606 -23.22 15.12 5.49
N PHE A 607 -22.78 16.30 5.95
CA PHE A 607 -23.26 16.86 7.21
C PHE A 607 -24.75 17.15 7.20
N LYS A 608 -25.27 17.69 6.09
CA LYS A 608 -26.70 17.95 5.92
C LYS A 608 -27.50 16.65 5.94
N TYR A 609 -27.01 15.63 5.25
CA TYR A 609 -27.61 14.29 5.32
C TYR A 609 -27.54 13.69 6.73
N TRP A 610 -26.46 13.93 7.46
CA TRP A 610 -26.28 13.44 8.83
C TRP A 610 -27.26 14.08 9.80
N ILE A 611 -27.44 15.40 9.74
CA ILE A 611 -28.48 16.14 10.48
C ILE A 611 -29.87 15.58 10.17
N HIS A 612 -30.17 15.30 8.90
CA HIS A 612 -31.48 14.72 8.55
C HIS A 612 -31.73 13.36 9.21
N ARG A 613 -30.67 12.57 9.45
CA ARG A 613 -30.76 11.30 10.18
C ARG A 613 -30.80 11.46 11.70
N HIS A 614 -30.30 12.59 12.19
CA HIS A 614 -30.20 12.94 13.60
C HIS A 614 -30.80 14.33 13.84
N PRO A 615 -32.13 14.50 13.68
CA PRO A 615 -32.78 15.80 13.82
C PRO A 615 -32.55 16.44 15.21
N GLU A 616 -32.27 15.62 16.23
CA GLU A 616 -31.85 16.06 17.56
C GLU A 616 -30.56 16.90 17.57
N MET A 617 -29.73 16.80 16.52
CA MET A 617 -28.48 17.57 16.41
C MET A 617 -28.70 19.07 16.48
N LYS A 618 -29.84 19.57 16.03
CA LYS A 618 -30.16 21.00 16.08
C LYS A 618 -30.16 21.52 17.52
N GLU A 619 -30.77 20.77 18.44
CA GLU A 619 -30.77 21.11 19.86
C GLU A 619 -29.41 20.80 20.51
N ASN A 620 -28.81 19.67 20.15
CA ASN A 620 -27.52 19.24 20.74
C ASN A 620 -26.36 20.17 20.39
N LEU A 621 -26.35 20.78 19.20
CA LEU A 621 -25.37 21.80 18.81
C LEU A 621 -25.48 23.06 19.66
N ASN A 622 -26.70 23.48 20.02
CA ASN A 622 -26.91 24.62 20.93
C ASN A 622 -26.44 24.29 22.35
N ASN A 623 -26.75 23.10 22.85
CA ASN A 623 -26.28 22.65 24.15
C ASN A 623 -24.74 22.51 24.19
N TYR A 624 -24.14 22.08 23.09
CA TYR A 624 -22.69 22.05 22.89
C TYR A 624 -22.08 23.45 22.91
N ALA A 625 -22.66 24.42 22.19
CA ALA A 625 -22.15 25.78 22.16
C ALA A 625 -22.26 26.47 23.53
N ARG A 626 -23.40 26.31 24.24
CA ARG A 626 -23.56 26.79 25.62
C ARG A 626 -22.53 26.20 26.57
N PHE A 627 -22.27 24.89 26.48
CA PHE A 627 -21.23 24.26 27.29
C PHE A 627 -19.85 24.86 27.03
N ILE A 628 -19.53 25.19 25.77
CA ILE A 628 -18.27 25.86 25.43
C ILE A 628 -18.24 27.28 26.02
N THR A 629 -19.31 28.07 25.87
CA THR A 629 -19.44 29.39 26.51
C THR A 629 -19.18 29.31 28.02
N ASP A 630 -19.84 28.38 28.72
CA ASP A 630 -19.67 28.20 30.16
C ASP A 630 -18.21 27.94 30.52
N LYS A 631 -17.52 27.10 29.72
CA LYS A 631 -16.09 26.79 29.93
C LYS A 631 -15.16 27.94 29.59
N ILE A 632 -15.56 28.86 28.71
CA ILE A 632 -14.83 30.11 28.48
C ILE A 632 -15.00 31.02 29.71
N HIS A 633 -16.23 31.22 30.20
CA HIS A 633 -16.50 32.05 31.39
C HIS A 633 -15.84 31.51 32.67
N GLU A 634 -15.73 30.18 32.80
CA GLU A 634 -14.99 29.52 33.88
C GLU A 634 -13.45 29.63 33.75
N ASN A 635 -12.92 30.25 32.67
CA ASN A 635 -11.50 30.30 32.32
C ASN A 635 -10.85 28.91 32.11
N VAL A 636 -11.64 27.91 31.70
CA VAL A 636 -11.14 26.58 31.32
C VAL A 636 -10.72 26.56 29.84
N LEU A 637 -11.46 27.28 28.99
CA LEU A 637 -11.12 27.57 27.60
C LEU A 637 -10.74 29.04 27.46
N SER A 638 -9.87 29.34 26.49
CA SER A 638 -9.47 30.71 26.17
C SER A 638 -10.60 31.48 25.47
N GLU A 639 -10.64 32.81 25.66
CA GLU A 639 -11.66 33.69 25.07
C GLU A 639 -11.71 33.64 23.53
N ASN A 640 -10.61 33.27 22.87
CA ASN A 640 -10.59 33.07 21.42
C ASN A 640 -11.59 31.98 20.93
N TYR A 641 -12.10 31.12 21.82
CA TYR A 641 -13.14 30.15 21.46
C TYR A 641 -14.51 30.81 21.21
N PHE A 642 -14.74 32.06 21.59
CA PHE A 642 -15.92 32.82 21.14
C PHE A 642 -15.91 33.01 19.61
N ALA A 643 -14.76 33.40 19.04
CA ALA A 643 -14.60 33.53 17.59
C ALA A 643 -14.79 32.17 16.88
N TYR A 644 -14.32 31.08 17.49
CA TYR A 644 -14.60 29.73 16.98
C TYR A 644 -16.11 29.42 16.94
N LEU A 645 -16.88 29.75 17.98
CA LEU A 645 -18.32 29.50 18.01
C LEU A 645 -19.06 30.34 16.97
N GLU A 646 -18.65 31.60 16.79
CA GLU A 646 -19.18 32.49 15.76
C GLU A 646 -18.94 31.91 14.36
N GLU A 647 -17.69 31.62 14.03
CA GLU A 647 -17.33 31.07 12.71
C GLU A 647 -17.95 29.68 12.47
N LEU A 648 -18.05 28.83 13.49
CA LEU A 648 -18.72 27.54 13.40
C LEU A 648 -20.21 27.71 13.11
N SER A 649 -20.88 28.65 13.78
CA SER A 649 -22.31 28.93 13.57
C SER A 649 -22.56 29.37 12.14
N ASP A 650 -21.78 30.33 11.64
CA ASP A 650 -21.84 30.80 10.25
C ASP A 650 -21.56 29.67 9.26
N TYR A 651 -20.55 28.84 9.54
CA TYR A 651 -20.18 27.71 8.71
C TYR A 651 -21.32 26.69 8.61
N ILE A 652 -21.88 26.27 9.75
CA ILE A 652 -22.98 25.31 9.81
C ILE A 652 -24.24 25.89 9.15
N ASN A 653 -24.57 27.16 9.41
CA ASN A 653 -25.72 27.82 8.79
C ASN A 653 -25.62 27.79 7.26
N ARG A 654 -24.44 28.13 6.72
CA ARG A 654 -24.19 28.12 5.28
C ARG A 654 -24.30 26.73 4.65
N ILE A 655 -23.66 25.71 5.22
CA ILE A 655 -23.67 24.36 4.63
C ILE A 655 -25.01 23.61 4.81
N THR A 656 -25.87 24.11 5.70
CA THR A 656 -27.21 23.56 5.92
C THR A 656 -28.31 24.38 5.25
N ASP A 657 -27.95 25.38 4.42
CA ASP A 657 -28.88 26.31 3.78
C ASP A 657 -29.83 27.01 4.77
N GLY A 658 -29.33 27.34 5.97
CA GLY A 658 -30.08 28.02 7.02
C GLY A 658 -30.96 27.12 7.90
N GLU A 659 -30.90 25.78 7.73
CA GLU A 659 -31.70 24.87 8.56
C GLU A 659 -31.27 24.86 10.05
N ILE A 660 -30.00 25.14 10.31
CA ILE A 660 -29.41 25.24 11.65
C ILE A 660 -28.73 26.59 11.84
N GLU A 661 -28.98 27.19 12.99
CA GLU A 661 -28.28 28.35 13.52
C GLU A 661 -27.91 28.01 14.97
N ILE A 662 -26.63 28.16 15.31
CA ILE A 662 -26.14 27.82 16.65
C ILE A 662 -26.30 29.05 17.54
N GLN A 663 -27.00 28.87 18.65
CA GLN A 663 -27.19 29.91 19.66
C GLN A 663 -26.23 29.70 20.82
N TYR A 664 -25.50 30.75 21.16
CA TYR A 664 -24.58 30.81 22.30
C TYR A 664 -24.68 32.19 22.96
N ASP A 665 -24.50 32.22 24.28
CA ASP A 665 -24.46 33.47 25.05
C ASP A 665 -23.01 33.98 25.06
N VAL A 666 -22.82 35.31 25.03
CA VAL A 666 -21.50 35.97 25.10
C VAL A 666 -21.27 36.49 26.51
#